data_AF-A0A8M1KWJ0-F1
#
_entry.id   AF-A0A8M1KWJ0-F1
#
_cell.length_a   1.000
_cell.length_b   1.000
_cell.length_c   1.000
_cell.angle_alpha   90.00
_cell.angle_beta   90.00
_cell.angle_gamma   90.00
#
_symmetry.space_group_name_H-M   'P 1'
#
loop_
_entity.id
_entity.type
_entity.pdbx_description
1 polymer ?
#
loop_
_entity_poly.entity_id
_entity_poly.type
_entity_poly.pdbx_seq_one_letter_code
_entity_poly.pdbx_strand_id
1 'polypeptide(L)'
;MNLMLFGRKEIQRTSIGNIILSQSYPKLNFSSNFLRRQAEVCGYAVSLVEVPSLATTPLSLNVLLKKCHHSISQCAPGINAFLLALPGGHFTDEDKEELQIIQSIFGPDVKDYIMILYTNVSCPKVQDSLQEKKHLEHQFHKGCFVLSQEGGREEISEMLKKIKGKSDKCFTTDMFVEAQIEERDTEKKKNEQLMKQLNSSAVQNPDSTQDCVRIVLIGKTGVGKSATANTILGKDAFKCGHWSTSETTCCQKDTAQVNGRSVAVVDTPGLFDTEVSNEDVKKEILKCFSLLAPGPHVFLLFLSIGTRMTQEEKETLNLIKDTFGTGAEKFTITLFTKGDNLKSSIAQYIEKGDRSIKLLISECEGRYHVFNNEEKGNCKQVTELMEKIDRMVENNGGGCYTNEMFQMAETAIKEKFEKIMIERELEIKREKEQLQAKFDEEIRAMKDEKTREVQREREEREKLLREKEEYIITERQRRNERERKEREEREADDKKRRDEEEIQRRLWTRTLEEVEQKHKEQKEVWEMEHKKQLEKEKERAAKEHEEWLERQRKERSEFERRQEAERKRRDEEERSRKENEELERQKLEARVKDAEKLTEEIRKERMKQLREWEDERMKEKQNERKEREEWEKLQQKMKEDFVNEKERERKERDSKEEAQREQERKERERIENKHAEKIEDMKHAWEKQEKEWTKARKEETERRQKEDEESRRKIRELQEEFEREKEEEKKRRKKEDEDREEEHKRKLKEMEEQNQKEIEMLIKKYEDEARKKAEEKNGFLEKFKAPIEALQKCVLL
;
A
#
# COMPACT_ATOMS: atom_id res chain seq x y z
N MET A 1 29.67 -5.72 -12.65
CA MET A 1 30.85 -6.24 -13.36
C MET A 1 30.51 -7.62 -13.86
N ASN A 2 30.57 -7.83 -15.18
CA ASN A 2 30.21 -9.08 -15.83
C ASN A 2 31.49 -9.85 -16.18
N LEU A 3 31.62 -11.09 -15.72
CA LEU A 3 32.81 -11.92 -15.87
C LEU A 3 32.40 -13.26 -16.50
N MET A 4 33.24 -13.81 -17.38
CA MET A 4 32.98 -15.11 -18.01
C MET A 4 34.14 -16.06 -17.74
N LEU A 5 33.88 -17.20 -17.10
CA LEU A 5 34.91 -18.13 -16.61
C LEU A 5 35.01 -19.36 -17.51
N PHE A 6 36.20 -19.56 -18.06
CA PHE A 6 36.64 -20.68 -18.89
C PHE A 6 37.72 -21.48 -18.17
N GLY A 7 37.97 -22.70 -18.65
CA GLY A 7 39.05 -23.55 -18.19
C GLY A 7 38.71 -25.02 -18.40
N ARG A 8 39.72 -25.87 -18.43
CA ARG A 8 39.56 -27.31 -18.74
C ARG A 8 38.85 -28.16 -17.67
N LYS A 9 39.06 -27.88 -16.38
CA LYS A 9 38.57 -28.73 -15.27
C LYS A 9 37.33 -28.16 -14.59
N GLU A 10 36.20 -28.85 -14.72
CA GLU A 10 34.89 -28.38 -14.20
C GLU A 10 34.86 -28.17 -12.69
N ILE A 11 35.47 -29.11 -11.93
CA ILE A 11 35.55 -29.04 -10.46
C ILE A 11 36.34 -27.79 -10.03
N GLN A 12 37.36 -27.41 -10.79
CA GLN A 12 38.17 -26.24 -10.48
C GLN A 12 37.46 -24.94 -10.86
N ARG A 13 36.76 -24.88 -12.00
CA ARG A 13 35.95 -23.71 -12.37
C ARG A 13 34.89 -23.41 -11.31
N THR A 14 34.20 -24.44 -10.83
CA THR A 14 33.18 -24.30 -9.77
C THR A 14 33.80 -23.81 -8.47
N SER A 15 34.97 -24.35 -8.09
CA SER A 15 35.72 -23.90 -6.91
C SER A 15 36.17 -22.44 -7.03
N ILE A 16 36.69 -22.04 -8.19
CA ILE A 16 37.11 -20.66 -8.48
C ILE A 16 35.92 -19.72 -8.43
N GLY A 17 34.79 -20.09 -9.02
CA GLY A 17 33.59 -19.27 -8.94
C GLY A 17 33.05 -19.14 -7.52
N ASN A 18 33.17 -20.18 -6.68
CA ASN A 18 32.81 -20.11 -5.26
C ASN A 18 33.73 -19.14 -4.50
N ILE A 19 35.04 -19.16 -4.81
CA ILE A 19 36.02 -18.23 -4.24
C ILE A 19 35.67 -16.80 -4.68
N ILE A 20 35.54 -16.53 -5.99
CA ILE A 20 35.24 -15.20 -6.55
C ILE A 20 33.96 -14.61 -5.94
N LEU A 21 32.92 -15.42 -5.75
CA LEU A 21 31.63 -14.96 -5.21
C LEU A 21 31.53 -15.01 -3.69
N SER A 22 32.55 -15.57 -3.00
CA SER A 22 32.53 -15.80 -1.54
C SER A 22 31.27 -16.55 -1.06
N GLN A 23 30.79 -17.51 -1.86
CA GLN A 23 29.57 -18.28 -1.61
C GLN A 23 29.87 -19.78 -1.70
N SER A 24 29.34 -20.56 -0.75
CA SER A 24 29.51 -22.03 -0.72
C SER A 24 28.25 -22.69 -1.27
N TYR A 25 28.31 -23.19 -2.51
CA TYR A 25 27.26 -24.03 -3.09
C TYR A 25 27.64 -25.51 -3.02
N PRO A 26 26.75 -26.40 -2.54
CA PRO A 26 27.00 -27.84 -2.58
C PRO A 26 26.98 -28.36 -4.03
N LYS A 27 27.86 -29.35 -4.31
CA LYS A 27 28.06 -30.07 -5.58
C LYS A 27 26.85 -29.99 -6.54
N LEU A 28 27.00 -29.22 -7.62
CA LEU A 28 26.04 -29.18 -8.72
C LEU A 28 26.20 -30.44 -9.58
N ASN A 29 25.07 -31.05 -9.96
CA ASN A 29 25.04 -32.08 -11.00
C ASN A 29 25.47 -31.43 -12.33
N PHE A 30 26.54 -31.96 -12.92
CA PHE A 30 27.21 -31.37 -14.09
C PHE A 30 26.33 -31.45 -15.34
N SER A 31 25.60 -30.37 -15.59
CA SER A 31 24.84 -30.14 -16.82
C SER A 31 25.71 -29.39 -17.84
N SER A 32 25.55 -29.69 -19.13
CA SER A 32 26.19 -28.99 -20.27
C SER A 32 25.67 -27.55 -20.51
N ASN A 33 25.22 -26.87 -19.45
CA ASN A 33 24.58 -25.56 -19.50
C ASN A 33 25.45 -24.48 -18.85
N PHE A 34 25.39 -23.27 -19.41
CA PHE A 34 26.11 -22.11 -18.91
C PHE A 34 25.48 -21.70 -17.58
N LEU A 35 26.29 -21.57 -16.52
CA LEU A 35 25.80 -21.26 -15.18
C LEU A 35 26.08 -19.78 -14.88
N ARG A 36 25.02 -18.99 -14.74
CA ARG A 36 25.13 -17.58 -14.32
C ARG A 36 24.89 -17.45 -12.82
N ARG A 37 25.80 -16.76 -12.13
CA ARG A 37 25.74 -16.49 -10.69
C ARG A 37 25.98 -15.02 -10.40
N GLN A 38 25.29 -14.46 -9.42
CA GLN A 38 25.40 -13.04 -9.06
C GLN A 38 25.58 -12.89 -7.55
N ALA A 39 26.51 -12.03 -7.15
CA ALA A 39 26.78 -11.70 -5.75
C ALA A 39 27.37 -10.30 -5.62
N GLU A 40 27.24 -9.70 -4.43
CA GLU A 40 27.99 -8.51 -4.06
C GLU A 40 29.30 -8.91 -3.39
N VAL A 41 30.43 -8.54 -4.00
CA VAL A 41 31.76 -8.93 -3.55
C VAL A 41 32.66 -7.70 -3.49
N CYS A 42 33.25 -7.42 -2.33
CA CYS A 42 34.16 -6.29 -2.13
C CYS A 42 33.58 -4.93 -2.59
N GLY A 43 32.27 -4.72 -2.46
CA GLY A 43 31.56 -3.51 -2.90
C GLY A 43 31.23 -3.45 -4.39
N TYR A 44 31.41 -4.55 -5.13
CA TYR A 44 31.05 -4.67 -6.54
C TYR A 44 29.91 -5.68 -6.72
N ALA A 45 28.87 -5.30 -7.47
CA ALA A 45 27.91 -6.27 -7.99
C ALA A 45 28.57 -7.08 -9.13
N VAL A 46 28.87 -8.35 -8.87
CA VAL A 46 29.56 -9.25 -9.80
C VAL A 46 28.58 -10.27 -10.37
N SER A 47 28.53 -10.39 -11.70
CA SER A 47 27.80 -11.42 -12.45
C SER A 47 28.82 -12.33 -13.13
N LEU A 48 28.94 -13.57 -12.67
CA LEU A 48 29.86 -14.58 -13.19
C LEU A 48 29.10 -15.59 -14.05
N VAL A 49 29.53 -15.78 -15.29
CA VAL A 49 29.01 -16.82 -16.20
C VAL A 49 30.06 -17.91 -16.36
N GLU A 50 29.77 -19.11 -15.88
CA GLU A 50 30.66 -20.26 -16.04
C GLU A 50 30.33 -21.02 -17.31
N VAL A 51 31.36 -21.21 -18.12
CA VAL A 51 31.28 -21.88 -19.41
C VAL A 51 31.75 -23.33 -19.23
N PRO A 52 31.02 -24.33 -19.76
CA PRO A 52 31.51 -25.70 -19.84
C PRO A 52 32.86 -25.79 -20.57
N SER A 53 33.64 -26.85 -20.35
CA SER A 53 34.93 -26.98 -21.06
C SER A 53 34.69 -27.08 -22.57
N LEU A 54 35.33 -26.19 -23.33
CA LEU A 54 35.10 -26.11 -24.76
C LEU A 54 35.80 -27.25 -25.53
N ALA A 55 36.91 -27.77 -25.01
CA ALA A 55 37.65 -28.87 -25.62
C ALA A 55 36.99 -30.26 -25.40
N THR A 56 36.20 -30.43 -24.33
CA THR A 56 35.60 -31.71 -23.96
C THR A 56 34.07 -31.74 -24.09
N THR A 57 33.46 -30.65 -24.56
CA THR A 57 32.01 -30.57 -24.71
C THR A 57 31.53 -31.35 -25.93
N PRO A 58 30.46 -32.17 -25.81
CA PRO A 58 29.86 -32.87 -26.94
C PRO A 58 28.98 -31.96 -27.83
N LEU A 59 29.10 -30.64 -27.70
CA LEU A 59 28.24 -29.66 -28.38
C LEU A 59 28.88 -29.23 -29.70
N SER A 60 28.09 -29.20 -30.78
CA SER A 60 28.54 -28.60 -32.04
C SER A 60 28.84 -27.10 -31.88
N LEU A 61 29.79 -26.58 -32.67
CA LEU A 61 30.21 -25.17 -32.65
C LEU A 61 29.02 -24.19 -32.79
N ASN A 62 28.03 -24.52 -33.62
CA ASN A 62 26.81 -23.72 -33.81
C ASN A 62 25.95 -23.60 -32.54
N VAL A 63 25.90 -24.66 -31.71
CA VAL A 63 25.16 -24.64 -30.44
C VAL A 63 25.91 -23.81 -29.40
N LEU A 64 27.24 -23.90 -29.37
CA LEU A 64 28.09 -23.06 -28.51
C LEU A 64 27.96 -21.58 -28.87
N LEU A 65 27.97 -21.23 -30.16
CA LEU A 65 27.77 -19.86 -30.65
C LEU A 65 26.45 -19.27 -30.16
N LYS A 66 25.34 -19.99 -30.30
CA LYS A 66 24.02 -19.54 -29.82
C LYS A 66 23.99 -19.32 -28.30
N LYS A 67 24.59 -20.23 -27.52
CA LYS A 67 24.64 -20.10 -26.05
C LYS A 67 25.54 -18.94 -25.60
N CYS A 68 26.68 -18.71 -26.27
CA CYS A 68 27.56 -17.57 -26.01
C CYS A 68 26.87 -16.25 -26.35
N HIS A 69 26.23 -16.14 -27.52
CA HIS A 69 25.45 -14.96 -27.91
C HIS A 69 24.37 -14.62 -26.87
N HIS A 70 23.59 -15.61 -26.47
CA HIS A 70 22.56 -15.43 -25.44
C HIS A 70 23.17 -14.93 -24.12
N SER A 71 24.28 -15.52 -23.68
CA SER A 71 24.94 -15.13 -22.43
C SER A 71 25.49 -13.69 -22.46
N ILE A 72 26.09 -13.26 -23.58
CA ILE A 72 26.61 -11.90 -23.77
C ILE A 72 25.45 -10.88 -23.79
N SER A 73 24.36 -11.18 -24.50
CA SER A 73 23.20 -10.29 -24.63
C SER A 73 22.55 -9.94 -23.29
N GLN A 74 22.68 -10.83 -22.29
CA GLN A 74 22.17 -10.62 -20.94
C GLN A 74 23.12 -9.86 -20.01
N CYS A 75 24.29 -9.43 -20.51
CA CYS A 75 25.36 -8.80 -19.75
C CYS A 75 25.60 -7.36 -20.21
N ALA A 76 24.58 -6.48 -20.19
CA ALA A 76 24.74 -5.06 -20.50
C ALA A 76 25.60 -4.33 -19.45
N PRO A 77 26.51 -3.41 -19.81
CA PRO A 77 26.85 -2.95 -21.16
C PRO A 77 27.79 -3.88 -21.97
N GLY A 78 28.39 -4.88 -21.33
CA GLY A 78 29.23 -5.91 -21.97
C GLY A 78 29.96 -6.77 -20.93
N ILE A 79 30.85 -7.66 -21.37
CA ILE A 79 31.70 -8.49 -20.50
C ILE A 79 32.98 -7.71 -20.15
N ASN A 80 33.26 -7.57 -18.86
CA ASN A 80 34.42 -6.82 -18.36
C ASN A 80 35.73 -7.63 -18.44
N ALA A 81 35.68 -8.96 -18.29
CA ALA A 81 36.82 -9.84 -18.50
C ALA A 81 36.40 -11.29 -18.78
N PHE A 82 37.18 -11.97 -19.62
CA PHE A 82 37.14 -13.41 -19.87
C PHE A 82 38.22 -14.06 -19.00
N LEU A 83 37.83 -14.80 -17.98
CA LEU A 83 38.72 -15.44 -17.03
C LEU A 83 39.08 -16.83 -17.54
N LEU A 84 40.36 -17.11 -17.79
CA LEU A 84 40.82 -18.45 -18.17
C LEU A 84 41.57 -19.09 -17.00
N ALA A 85 40.97 -20.12 -16.39
CA ALA A 85 41.51 -20.80 -15.23
C ALA A 85 42.54 -21.88 -15.60
N LEU A 86 43.78 -21.68 -15.14
CA LEU A 86 44.92 -22.58 -15.33
C LEU A 86 45.37 -23.20 -14.00
N PRO A 87 45.23 -24.53 -13.81
CA PRO A 87 45.76 -25.20 -12.64
C PRO A 87 47.27 -25.43 -12.72
N GLY A 88 48.00 -25.09 -11.66
CA GLY A 88 49.41 -25.44 -11.47
C GLY A 88 50.42 -24.58 -12.23
N GLY A 89 50.01 -23.46 -12.84
CA GLY A 89 50.96 -22.48 -13.38
C GLY A 89 51.45 -22.72 -14.82
N HIS A 90 51.14 -23.86 -15.44
CA HIS A 90 51.64 -24.24 -16.77
C HIS A 90 50.54 -24.20 -17.84
N PHE A 91 50.85 -23.66 -19.02
CA PHE A 91 49.93 -23.55 -20.17
C PHE A 91 50.01 -24.83 -21.01
N THR A 92 49.02 -25.72 -20.87
CA THR A 92 49.03 -27.03 -21.57
C THR A 92 48.43 -26.92 -22.97
N ASP A 93 48.58 -27.97 -23.80
CA ASP A 93 48.02 -27.97 -25.16
C ASP A 93 46.48 -27.96 -25.16
N GLU A 94 45.84 -28.53 -24.14
CA GLU A 94 44.40 -28.41 -23.90
C GLU A 94 43.98 -26.95 -23.65
N ASP A 95 44.80 -26.19 -22.91
CA ASP A 95 44.51 -24.78 -22.63
C ASP A 95 44.72 -23.90 -23.89
N LYS A 96 45.66 -24.28 -24.77
CA LYS A 96 45.84 -23.67 -26.10
C LYS A 96 44.63 -23.95 -27.00
N GLU A 97 44.12 -25.17 -26.98
CA GLU A 97 42.94 -25.58 -27.75
C GLU A 97 41.69 -24.83 -27.26
N GLU A 98 41.45 -24.75 -25.94
CA GLU A 98 40.36 -23.93 -25.40
C GLU A 98 40.48 -22.46 -25.81
N LEU A 99 41.69 -21.90 -25.79
CA LEU A 99 41.93 -20.53 -26.23
C LEU A 99 41.68 -20.34 -27.74
N GLN A 100 42.02 -21.32 -28.58
CA GLN A 100 41.71 -21.29 -30.01
C GLN A 100 40.20 -21.33 -30.25
N ILE A 101 39.47 -22.17 -29.52
CA ILE A 101 38.02 -22.23 -29.63
C ILE A 101 37.40 -20.90 -29.19
N ILE A 102 37.88 -20.29 -28.10
CA ILE A 102 37.44 -18.95 -27.66
C ILE A 102 37.68 -17.92 -28.79
N GLN A 103 38.82 -17.94 -29.47
CA GLN A 103 39.09 -17.02 -30.58
C GLN A 103 38.23 -17.28 -31.82
N SER A 104 37.90 -18.54 -32.10
CA SER A 104 36.95 -18.86 -33.18
C SER A 104 35.53 -18.36 -32.86
N ILE A 105 35.12 -18.39 -31.59
CA ILE A 105 33.77 -18.00 -31.18
C ILE A 105 33.64 -16.47 -31.04
N PHE A 106 34.61 -15.82 -30.39
CA PHE A 106 34.52 -14.41 -29.99
C PHE A 106 35.39 -13.48 -30.86
N GLY A 107 36.06 -14.01 -31.89
CA GLY A 107 36.97 -13.26 -32.74
C GLY A 107 38.37 -13.07 -32.12
N PRO A 108 39.33 -12.56 -32.92
CA PRO A 108 40.71 -12.37 -32.48
C PRO A 108 40.86 -11.35 -31.34
N ASP A 109 39.99 -10.33 -31.31
CA ASP A 109 40.05 -9.21 -30.36
C ASP A 109 39.66 -9.58 -28.93
N VAL A 110 39.06 -10.75 -28.72
CA VAL A 110 38.74 -11.27 -27.38
C VAL A 110 39.98 -11.37 -26.48
N LYS A 111 41.17 -11.57 -27.08
CA LYS A 111 42.47 -11.61 -26.38
C LYS A 111 42.71 -10.39 -25.49
N ASP A 112 42.18 -9.23 -25.86
CA ASP A 112 42.35 -7.98 -25.12
C ASP A 112 41.52 -7.94 -23.83
N TYR A 113 40.52 -8.81 -23.72
CA TYR A 113 39.61 -8.92 -22.60
C TYR A 113 39.88 -10.17 -21.74
N ILE A 114 40.82 -11.03 -22.14
CA ILE A 114 41.18 -12.24 -21.40
C ILE A 114 42.13 -11.92 -20.23
N MET A 115 41.81 -12.45 -19.05
CA MET A 115 42.67 -12.50 -17.88
C MET A 115 42.95 -13.96 -17.51
N ILE A 116 44.24 -14.29 -17.39
CA ILE A 116 44.67 -15.64 -17.00
C ILE A 116 44.66 -15.78 -15.47
N LEU A 117 44.00 -16.80 -14.95
CA LEU A 117 43.91 -17.11 -13.52
C LEU A 117 44.70 -18.36 -13.18
N TYR A 118 45.80 -18.21 -12.45
CA TYR A 118 46.57 -19.35 -11.95
C TYR A 118 46.00 -19.84 -10.62
N THR A 119 45.70 -21.12 -10.53
CA THR A 119 45.16 -21.75 -9.32
C THR A 119 46.06 -22.87 -8.81
N ASN A 120 46.17 -23.00 -7.48
CA ASN A 120 46.95 -24.01 -6.77
C ASN A 120 48.48 -23.85 -6.88
N VAL A 121 49.09 -23.16 -5.91
CA VAL A 121 50.55 -23.04 -5.77
C VAL A 121 51.03 -23.67 -4.46
N SER A 122 50.77 -24.96 -4.25
CA SER A 122 51.54 -25.73 -3.25
C SER A 122 52.93 -26.06 -3.79
N CYS A 123 53.76 -25.05 -4.11
CA CYS A 123 55.18 -25.24 -4.39
C CYS A 123 55.96 -23.91 -4.25
N PRO A 124 56.94 -23.82 -3.33
CA PRO A 124 57.88 -22.70 -3.24
C PRO A 124 58.83 -22.56 -4.46
N LYS A 125 58.70 -23.43 -5.48
CA LYS A 125 59.55 -23.45 -6.69
C LYS A 125 58.95 -22.74 -7.91
N VAL A 126 57.86 -21.97 -7.76
CA VAL A 126 57.26 -21.16 -8.86
C VAL A 126 57.75 -19.70 -8.84
N GLN A 127 58.86 -19.42 -8.14
CA GLN A 127 59.61 -18.17 -8.32
C GLN A 127 60.63 -18.24 -9.47
N ASP A 128 60.92 -19.42 -10.03
CA ASP A 128 61.95 -19.60 -11.06
C ASP A 128 61.44 -19.80 -12.51
N SER A 129 60.12 -19.79 -12.78
CA SER A 129 59.60 -19.73 -14.16
C SER A 129 59.24 -18.29 -14.58
N LEU A 130 60.17 -17.36 -14.36
CA LEU A 130 60.01 -15.93 -14.69
C LEU A 130 60.10 -15.61 -16.20
N GLN A 131 60.30 -16.60 -17.07
CA GLN A 131 60.34 -16.42 -18.54
C GLN A 131 58.96 -16.61 -19.21
N GLU A 132 58.17 -17.60 -18.82
CA GLU A 132 56.82 -17.82 -19.40
C GLU A 132 55.83 -16.72 -18.98
N LYS A 133 55.94 -16.22 -17.75
CA LYS A 133 55.07 -15.17 -17.22
C LYS A 133 55.18 -13.86 -18.03
N LYS A 134 56.39 -13.51 -18.50
CA LYS A 134 56.61 -12.30 -19.33
C LYS A 134 56.06 -12.42 -20.75
N HIS A 135 56.10 -13.61 -21.35
CA HIS A 135 55.61 -13.81 -22.72
C HIS A 135 54.07 -13.75 -22.78
N LEU A 136 53.40 -14.34 -21.79
CA LEU A 136 51.94 -14.32 -21.65
C LEU A 136 51.40 -12.96 -21.20
N GLU A 137 52.13 -12.21 -20.35
CA GLU A 137 51.74 -10.84 -19.95
C GLU A 137 51.72 -9.84 -21.12
N HIS A 138 52.52 -10.06 -22.17
CA HIS A 138 52.48 -9.26 -23.40
C HIS A 138 51.39 -9.69 -24.39
N GLN A 139 50.85 -10.92 -24.24
CA GLN A 139 49.85 -11.47 -25.16
C GLN A 139 48.40 -11.18 -24.75
N PHE A 140 48.15 -10.89 -23.46
CA PHE A 140 46.81 -10.65 -22.91
C PHE A 140 46.75 -9.31 -22.17
N HIS A 141 45.95 -8.36 -22.66
CA HIS A 141 45.93 -6.98 -22.15
C HIS A 141 45.46 -6.87 -20.68
N LYS A 142 44.52 -7.72 -20.22
CA LYS A 142 44.13 -7.75 -18.79
C LYS A 142 45.18 -8.45 -17.91
N GLY A 143 46.08 -9.24 -18.48
CA GLY A 143 47.25 -9.85 -17.84
C GLY A 143 46.93 -11.09 -17.00
N CYS A 144 47.85 -11.50 -16.14
CA CYS A 144 47.70 -12.68 -15.28
C CYS A 144 47.41 -12.31 -13.81
N PHE A 145 46.70 -13.19 -13.09
CA PHE A 145 46.43 -13.10 -11.66
C PHE A 145 46.58 -14.48 -10.99
N VAL A 146 47.03 -14.52 -9.74
CA VAL A 146 47.22 -15.77 -8.98
C VAL A 146 46.17 -15.81 -7.87
N LEU A 147 45.38 -16.87 -7.81
CA LEU A 147 44.35 -17.11 -6.78
C LEU A 147 44.78 -18.29 -5.90
N SER A 148 44.89 -18.05 -4.59
CA SER A 148 45.22 -19.10 -3.62
C SER A 148 44.00 -20.00 -3.32
N GLN A 149 44.22 -21.23 -2.84
CA GLN A 149 43.11 -22.15 -2.52
C GLN A 149 42.27 -21.69 -1.32
N GLU A 150 42.80 -20.81 -0.47
CA GLU A 150 42.10 -20.17 0.66
C GLU A 150 41.61 -18.75 0.32
N GLY A 151 41.71 -18.36 -0.96
CA GLY A 151 41.48 -17.03 -1.54
C GLY A 151 40.75 -16.04 -0.63
N GLY A 152 41.53 -15.19 0.05
CA GLY A 152 41.01 -14.18 0.96
C GLY A 152 40.30 -13.05 0.23
N ARG A 153 39.42 -12.34 0.97
CA ARG A 153 38.68 -11.16 0.47
C ARG A 153 39.62 -10.10 -0.16
N GLU A 154 40.86 -10.02 0.30
CA GLU A 154 41.89 -9.10 -0.22
C GLU A 154 42.38 -9.45 -1.63
N GLU A 155 42.66 -10.72 -1.92
CA GLU A 155 43.09 -11.18 -3.26
C GLU A 155 42.01 -10.90 -4.32
N ILE A 156 40.74 -11.16 -3.98
CA ILE A 156 39.61 -10.90 -4.87
C ILE A 156 39.42 -9.41 -5.09
N SER A 157 39.59 -8.59 -4.04
CA SER A 157 39.54 -7.13 -4.13
C SER A 157 40.60 -6.59 -5.09
N GLU A 158 41.83 -7.12 -5.04
CA GLU A 158 42.91 -6.73 -5.94
C GLU A 158 42.65 -7.15 -7.40
N MET A 159 42.16 -8.37 -7.61
CA MET A 159 41.78 -8.86 -8.94
C MET A 159 40.70 -7.98 -9.58
N LEU A 160 39.62 -7.68 -8.84
CA LEU A 160 38.52 -6.84 -9.34
C LEU A 160 38.99 -5.41 -9.62
N LYS A 161 39.88 -4.85 -8.79
CA LYS A 161 40.53 -3.57 -9.07
C LYS A 161 41.39 -3.62 -10.34
N LYS A 162 42.11 -4.71 -10.60
CA LYS A 162 42.94 -4.88 -11.81
C LYS A 162 42.09 -4.98 -13.09
N ILE A 163 40.93 -5.64 -13.02
CA ILE A 163 39.97 -5.72 -14.12
C ILE A 163 39.44 -4.32 -14.48
N LYS A 164 39.11 -3.51 -13.46
CA LYS A 164 38.60 -2.14 -13.60
C LYS A 164 39.67 -1.11 -14.00
N GLY A 165 40.86 -1.19 -13.39
CA GLY A 165 41.90 -0.17 -13.50
C GLY A 165 42.65 -0.11 -14.84
N LYS A 166 42.57 -1.17 -15.68
CA LYS A 166 43.28 -1.23 -16.98
C LYS A 166 42.46 -0.70 -18.16
N SER A 167 41.13 -0.72 -18.09
CA SER A 167 40.21 -0.03 -19.02
C SER A 167 38.76 -0.28 -18.58
N ASP A 168 37.90 0.76 -18.69
CA ASP A 168 36.43 0.62 -18.55
C ASP A 168 35.76 0.01 -19.79
N LYS A 169 36.56 -0.35 -20.82
CA LYS A 169 36.07 -1.03 -22.02
C LYS A 169 35.64 -2.45 -21.67
N CYS A 170 34.46 -2.83 -22.16
CA CYS A 170 33.90 -4.18 -22.05
C CYS A 170 33.67 -4.75 -23.46
N PHE A 171 33.74 -6.07 -23.58
CA PHE A 171 33.44 -6.77 -24.82
C PHE A 171 31.92 -6.77 -25.03
N THR A 172 31.46 -6.12 -26.10
CA THR A 172 30.03 -5.87 -26.34
C THR A 172 29.41 -6.94 -27.25
N THR A 173 28.08 -6.95 -27.32
CA THR A 173 27.36 -7.80 -28.27
C THR A 173 27.70 -7.43 -29.72
N ASP A 174 27.94 -6.14 -30.00
CA ASP A 174 28.30 -5.66 -31.34
C ASP A 174 29.65 -6.23 -31.80
N MET A 175 30.65 -6.23 -30.91
CA MET A 175 31.97 -6.83 -31.20
C MET A 175 31.87 -8.33 -31.50
N PHE A 176 30.96 -9.04 -30.81
CA PHE A 176 30.68 -10.45 -31.09
C PHE A 176 30.05 -10.65 -32.48
N VAL A 177 29.10 -9.80 -32.86
CA VAL A 177 28.42 -9.89 -34.16
C VAL A 177 29.38 -9.53 -35.31
N GLU A 178 30.22 -8.50 -35.14
CA GLU A 178 31.24 -8.11 -36.12
C GLU A 178 32.23 -9.26 -36.41
N ALA A 179 32.75 -9.92 -35.37
CA ALA A 179 33.64 -11.07 -35.53
C ALA A 179 33.02 -12.22 -36.35
N GLN A 180 31.72 -12.45 -36.20
CA GLN A 180 30.98 -13.49 -36.93
C GLN A 180 30.75 -13.14 -38.40
N ILE A 181 30.67 -11.84 -38.74
CA ILE A 181 30.56 -11.37 -40.12
C ILE A 181 31.90 -11.54 -40.84
N GLU A 182 33.01 -11.16 -40.20
CA GLU A 182 34.34 -11.24 -40.78
C GLU A 182 34.79 -12.69 -41.07
N GLU A 183 34.46 -13.64 -40.19
CA GLU A 183 34.74 -15.08 -40.39
C GLU A 183 34.01 -15.63 -41.62
N ARG A 184 32.72 -15.26 -41.78
CA ARG A 184 31.91 -15.68 -42.94
C ARG A 184 32.44 -15.11 -44.25
N ASP A 185 32.89 -13.86 -44.26
CA ASP A 185 33.46 -13.21 -45.45
C ASP A 185 34.83 -13.78 -45.85
N THR A 186 35.65 -14.19 -44.88
CA THR A 186 36.94 -14.84 -45.15
C THR A 186 36.79 -16.26 -45.68
N GLU A 187 35.82 -17.03 -45.17
CA GLU A 187 35.50 -18.37 -45.65
C GLU A 187 34.95 -18.33 -47.09
N LYS A 188 34.11 -17.33 -47.40
CA LYS A 188 33.59 -17.08 -48.74
C LYS A 188 34.71 -16.80 -49.76
N LYS A 189 35.70 -15.98 -49.39
CA LYS A 189 36.87 -15.69 -50.23
C LYS A 189 37.76 -16.92 -50.49
N LYS A 190 37.94 -17.79 -49.50
CA LYS A 190 38.69 -19.06 -49.66
C LYS A 190 38.01 -20.00 -50.65
N ASN A 191 36.68 -20.13 -50.57
CA ASN A 191 35.91 -20.98 -51.48
C ASN A 191 35.93 -20.47 -52.92
N GLU A 192 35.86 -19.15 -53.14
CA GLU A 192 36.02 -18.55 -54.48
C GLU A 192 37.41 -18.83 -55.09
N GLN A 193 38.45 -18.88 -54.26
CA GLN A 193 39.81 -19.18 -54.68
C GLN A 193 39.99 -20.65 -55.09
N LEU A 194 39.36 -21.57 -54.36
CA LEU A 194 39.39 -23.01 -54.66
C LEU A 194 38.68 -23.34 -55.99
N MET A 195 37.55 -22.68 -56.26
CA MET A 195 36.79 -22.87 -57.51
C MET A 195 37.55 -22.39 -58.75
N LYS A 196 38.38 -21.35 -58.63
CA LYS A 196 39.27 -20.91 -59.72
C LYS A 196 40.36 -21.92 -60.07
N GLN A 197 40.81 -22.74 -59.11
CA GLN A 197 41.85 -23.74 -59.34
C GLN A 197 41.34 -25.03 -59.99
N LEU A 198 40.07 -25.41 -59.78
CA LEU A 198 39.48 -26.60 -60.41
C LEU A 198 39.19 -26.40 -61.91
N ASN A 199 38.81 -25.19 -62.33
CA ASN A 199 38.45 -24.90 -63.72
C ASN A 199 39.64 -24.86 -64.69
N SER A 200 40.88 -24.70 -64.20
CA SER A 200 42.08 -24.72 -65.06
C SER A 200 42.54 -26.12 -65.46
N SER A 201 42.03 -27.18 -64.81
CA SER A 201 42.57 -28.54 -64.93
C SER A 201 41.79 -29.44 -65.90
N ALA A 202 40.64 -29.01 -66.41
CA ALA A 202 39.74 -29.82 -67.23
C ALA A 202 40.10 -29.87 -68.73
N VAL A 203 41.12 -29.14 -69.18
CA VAL A 203 41.58 -29.14 -70.57
C VAL A 203 42.80 -30.06 -70.68
N GLN A 204 42.57 -31.37 -70.78
CA GLN A 204 43.45 -32.35 -71.42
C GLN A 204 42.85 -33.77 -71.28
N ASN A 205 41.92 -34.13 -72.18
CA ASN A 205 41.66 -35.54 -72.47
C ASN A 205 41.38 -35.69 -73.99
N PRO A 206 42.06 -36.57 -74.75
CA PRO A 206 42.21 -36.40 -76.20
C PRO A 206 41.13 -37.04 -77.10
N ASP A 207 39.99 -37.51 -76.55
CA ASP A 207 39.04 -38.35 -77.32
C ASP A 207 37.68 -37.69 -77.63
N SER A 208 37.57 -36.35 -77.50
CA SER A 208 36.35 -35.63 -77.88
C SER A 208 36.40 -35.16 -79.33
N THR A 209 35.95 -35.98 -80.28
CA THR A 209 35.49 -35.44 -81.57
C THR A 209 34.14 -34.75 -81.34
N GLN A 210 34.04 -33.46 -81.71
CA GLN A 210 32.85 -32.61 -81.55
C GLN A 210 31.58 -33.14 -82.26
N ASP A 211 31.69 -34.19 -83.11
CA ASP A 211 30.61 -34.70 -83.95
C ASP A 211 29.85 -35.93 -83.39
N CYS A 212 30.18 -36.43 -82.19
CA CYS A 212 29.56 -37.66 -81.66
C CYS A 212 28.22 -37.43 -80.92
N VAL A 213 27.11 -38.01 -81.41
CA VAL A 213 25.79 -38.00 -80.73
C VAL A 213 25.79 -39.00 -79.58
N ARG A 214 25.25 -38.62 -78.43
CA ARG A 214 25.27 -39.42 -77.20
C ARG A 214 23.83 -39.66 -76.73
N ILE A 215 23.38 -40.91 -76.83
CA ILE A 215 22.00 -41.33 -76.64
C ILE A 215 21.92 -42.19 -75.37
N VAL A 216 20.98 -41.88 -74.48
CA VAL A 216 20.64 -42.72 -73.33
C VAL A 216 19.26 -43.32 -73.54
N LEU A 217 19.14 -44.64 -73.46
CA LEU A 217 17.86 -45.34 -73.62
C LEU A 217 17.23 -45.54 -72.25
N ILE A 218 15.97 -45.16 -72.06
CA ILE A 218 15.27 -45.24 -70.77
C ILE A 218 13.88 -45.83 -70.98
N GLY A 219 13.48 -46.82 -70.16
CA GLY A 219 12.14 -47.40 -70.20
C GLY A 219 12.03 -48.76 -69.51
N LYS A 220 10.81 -49.27 -69.39
CA LYS A 220 10.49 -50.55 -68.73
C LYS A 220 11.28 -51.74 -69.32
N THR A 221 11.50 -52.80 -68.55
CA THR A 221 12.01 -54.09 -69.06
C THR A 221 11.11 -54.65 -70.17
N GLY A 222 11.69 -55.25 -71.21
CA GLY A 222 10.95 -55.96 -72.27
C GLY A 222 10.32 -55.09 -73.37
N VAL A 223 10.49 -53.76 -73.34
CA VAL A 223 9.97 -52.84 -74.37
C VAL A 223 10.84 -52.77 -75.64
N GLY A 224 11.98 -53.48 -75.67
CA GLY A 224 12.87 -53.57 -76.84
C GLY A 224 13.96 -52.49 -76.91
N LYS A 225 14.46 -51.99 -75.77
CA LYS A 225 15.57 -51.01 -75.71
C LYS A 225 16.82 -51.50 -76.41
N SER A 226 17.38 -52.64 -75.98
CA SER A 226 18.58 -53.25 -76.53
C SER A 226 18.44 -53.61 -78.03
N ALA A 227 17.27 -54.09 -78.44
CA ALA A 227 16.99 -54.37 -79.86
C ALA A 227 16.98 -53.10 -80.73
N THR A 228 16.42 -52.01 -80.19
CA THR A 228 16.42 -50.71 -80.84
C THR A 228 17.84 -50.12 -80.87
N ALA A 229 18.61 -50.29 -79.80
CA ALA A 229 20.01 -49.89 -79.71
C ALA A 229 20.87 -50.55 -80.80
N ASN A 230 20.72 -51.88 -80.99
CA ASN A 230 21.39 -52.62 -82.05
C ASN A 230 21.00 -52.12 -83.44
N THR A 231 19.71 -51.81 -83.64
CA THR A 231 19.21 -51.30 -84.92
C THR A 231 19.74 -49.88 -85.20
N ILE A 232 19.82 -49.02 -84.19
CA ILE A 232 20.44 -47.68 -84.30
C ILE A 232 21.92 -47.82 -84.67
N LEU A 233 22.66 -48.71 -84.00
CA LEU A 233 24.09 -48.90 -84.24
C LEU A 233 24.40 -49.73 -85.51
N GLY A 234 23.40 -50.36 -86.12
CA GLY A 234 23.57 -51.25 -87.28
C GLY A 234 24.39 -52.51 -87.01
N LYS A 235 24.55 -52.91 -85.74
CA LYS A 235 25.35 -54.06 -85.31
C LYS A 235 24.74 -54.71 -84.05
N ASP A 236 25.03 -55.98 -83.83
CA ASP A 236 24.61 -56.72 -82.62
C ASP A 236 25.51 -56.36 -81.42
N ALA A 237 25.37 -55.12 -80.91
CA ALA A 237 26.15 -54.56 -79.79
C ALA A 237 25.69 -55.08 -78.41
N PHE A 238 24.39 -55.26 -78.25
CA PHE A 238 23.72 -55.62 -76.99
C PHE A 238 23.00 -56.96 -77.16
N LYS A 239 23.05 -57.82 -76.14
CA LYS A 239 22.38 -59.14 -76.20
C LYS A 239 20.86 -58.98 -76.17
N CYS A 240 20.16 -59.72 -77.05
CA CYS A 240 18.70 -59.72 -77.17
C CYS A 240 18.18 -61.16 -77.30
N GLY A 241 17.64 -61.76 -76.22
CA GLY A 241 17.03 -63.10 -76.21
C GLY A 241 15.49 -63.10 -76.08
N HIS A 242 14.83 -64.19 -76.49
CA HIS A 242 13.37 -64.43 -76.33
C HIS A 242 13.02 -65.10 -74.98
N TRP A 243 13.75 -64.80 -73.91
CA TRP A 243 13.56 -65.44 -72.59
C TRP A 243 12.89 -64.49 -71.59
N SER A 244 12.17 -65.07 -70.62
CA SER A 244 11.33 -64.36 -69.65
C SER A 244 12.09 -63.71 -68.48
N THR A 245 13.42 -63.60 -68.57
CA THR A 245 14.30 -63.03 -67.52
C THR A 245 15.09 -61.85 -68.10
N SER A 246 15.28 -60.78 -67.32
CA SER A 246 16.00 -59.57 -67.72
C SER A 246 17.50 -59.86 -67.91
N GLU A 247 18.04 -59.68 -69.13
CA GLU A 247 19.45 -59.98 -69.42
C GLU A 247 20.40 -58.79 -69.14
N THR A 248 19.89 -57.55 -69.04
CA THR A 248 20.70 -56.33 -68.84
C THR A 248 20.61 -55.83 -67.39
N THR A 249 21.64 -56.12 -66.59
CA THR A 249 21.71 -55.75 -65.16
C THR A 249 22.56 -54.52 -64.85
N CYS A 250 23.32 -54.00 -65.82
CA CYS A 250 24.15 -52.79 -65.70
C CYS A 250 24.12 -51.96 -66.99
N CYS A 251 24.45 -50.66 -66.90
CA CYS A 251 24.54 -49.81 -68.10
C CYS A 251 25.66 -50.27 -69.03
N GLN A 252 25.35 -50.41 -70.32
CA GLN A 252 26.31 -50.81 -71.35
C GLN A 252 26.41 -49.71 -72.40
N LYS A 253 27.63 -49.34 -72.77
CA LYS A 253 27.91 -48.34 -73.82
C LYS A 253 28.52 -49.02 -75.03
N ASP A 254 28.03 -48.69 -76.21
CA ASP A 254 28.71 -49.01 -77.46
C ASP A 254 28.58 -47.84 -78.46
N THR A 255 29.44 -47.84 -79.47
CA THR A 255 29.58 -46.79 -80.47
C THR A 255 29.61 -47.37 -81.89
N ALA A 256 29.01 -46.65 -82.84
CA ALA A 256 29.05 -47.01 -84.26
C ALA A 256 28.99 -45.74 -85.14
N GLN A 257 29.31 -45.92 -86.42
CA GLN A 257 29.09 -44.89 -87.45
C GLN A 257 27.72 -45.09 -88.08
N VAL A 258 26.83 -44.11 -87.90
CA VAL A 258 25.45 -44.12 -88.39
C VAL A 258 25.28 -42.92 -89.30
N ASN A 259 24.95 -43.15 -90.58
CA ASN A 259 24.86 -42.10 -91.61
C ASN A 259 26.11 -41.20 -91.69
N GLY A 260 27.29 -41.77 -91.44
CA GLY A 260 28.57 -41.04 -91.45
C GLY A 260 28.86 -40.21 -90.19
N ARG A 261 28.02 -40.31 -89.14
CA ARG A 261 28.20 -39.66 -87.85
C ARG A 261 28.50 -40.68 -86.75
N SER A 262 29.41 -40.32 -85.83
CA SER A 262 29.68 -41.13 -84.64
C SER A 262 28.48 -41.06 -83.69
N VAL A 263 27.95 -42.22 -83.30
CA VAL A 263 26.83 -42.33 -82.36
C VAL A 263 27.23 -43.25 -81.23
N ALA A 264 27.14 -42.76 -80.00
CA ALA A 264 27.28 -43.52 -78.78
C ALA A 264 25.90 -43.77 -78.17
N VAL A 265 25.57 -45.03 -77.93
CA VAL A 265 24.32 -45.43 -77.28
C VAL A 265 24.65 -46.10 -75.95
N VAL A 266 24.00 -45.63 -74.89
CA VAL A 266 24.00 -46.30 -73.59
C VAL A 266 22.66 -46.98 -73.39
N ASP A 267 22.69 -48.30 -73.39
CA ASP A 267 21.55 -49.12 -72.97
C ASP A 267 21.52 -49.18 -71.45
N THR A 268 20.36 -48.87 -70.87
CA THR A 268 20.17 -48.87 -69.41
C THR A 268 19.34 -50.09 -68.98
N PRO A 269 19.55 -50.59 -67.75
CA PRO A 269 18.67 -51.59 -67.16
C PRO A 269 17.20 -51.15 -67.22
N GLY A 270 16.28 -52.10 -67.28
CA GLY A 270 14.86 -51.78 -67.27
C GLY A 270 14.45 -51.03 -66.01
N LEU A 271 13.73 -49.92 -66.21
CA LEU A 271 13.09 -49.23 -65.11
C LEU A 271 12.00 -50.14 -64.52
N PHE A 272 11.95 -50.25 -63.20
CA PHE A 272 10.94 -51.00 -62.46
C PHE A 272 10.95 -52.52 -62.68
N ASP A 273 12.14 -53.10 -62.93
CA ASP A 273 12.34 -54.55 -62.95
C ASP A 273 12.10 -55.17 -61.56
N THR A 274 11.45 -56.33 -61.47
CA THR A 274 11.14 -56.97 -60.18
C THR A 274 12.38 -57.53 -59.46
N GLU A 275 13.51 -57.62 -60.16
CA GLU A 275 14.76 -58.16 -59.64
C GLU A 275 15.75 -57.08 -59.14
N VAL A 276 15.54 -55.80 -59.46
CA VAL A 276 16.47 -54.68 -59.13
C VAL A 276 15.69 -53.49 -58.56
N SER A 277 16.18 -52.87 -57.47
CA SER A 277 15.47 -51.75 -56.85
C SER A 277 15.50 -50.49 -57.73
N ASN A 278 14.42 -49.69 -57.69
CA ASN A 278 14.37 -48.40 -58.39
C ASN A 278 15.52 -47.45 -57.99
N GLU A 279 16.10 -47.62 -56.80
CA GLU A 279 17.24 -46.84 -56.32
C GLU A 279 18.55 -47.26 -57.01
N ASP A 280 18.73 -48.55 -57.29
CA ASP A 280 19.89 -49.05 -58.04
C ASP A 280 19.79 -48.72 -59.53
N VAL A 281 18.57 -48.72 -60.07
CA VAL A 281 18.30 -48.25 -61.43
C VAL A 281 18.60 -46.74 -61.58
N LYS A 282 18.27 -45.92 -60.57
CA LYS A 282 18.68 -44.50 -60.53
C LYS A 282 20.20 -44.33 -60.51
N LYS A 283 20.91 -45.13 -59.71
CA LYS A 283 22.39 -45.10 -59.66
C LYS A 283 23.01 -45.47 -61.01
N GLU A 284 22.47 -46.48 -61.68
CA GLU A 284 22.90 -46.89 -63.02
C GLU A 284 22.64 -45.78 -64.06
N ILE A 285 21.46 -45.15 -64.01
CA ILE A 285 21.13 -44.01 -64.86
C ILE A 285 22.06 -42.81 -64.61
N LEU A 286 22.48 -42.56 -63.37
CA LEU A 286 23.48 -41.53 -63.04
C LEU A 286 24.88 -41.88 -63.56
N LYS A 287 25.28 -43.17 -63.58
CA LYS A 287 26.54 -43.62 -64.20
C LYS A 287 26.62 -43.31 -65.69
N CYS A 288 25.49 -43.13 -66.37
CA CYS A 288 25.45 -42.76 -67.79
C CYS A 288 26.15 -41.41 -68.05
N PHE A 289 26.18 -40.49 -67.09
CA PHE A 289 26.89 -39.21 -67.21
C PHE A 289 28.41 -39.40 -67.28
N SER A 290 28.95 -40.26 -66.42
CA SER A 290 30.37 -40.64 -66.45
C SER A 290 30.73 -41.35 -67.76
N LEU A 291 29.83 -42.15 -68.32
CA LEU A 291 30.04 -42.87 -69.59
C LEU A 291 29.91 -41.96 -70.84
N LEU A 292 29.19 -40.84 -70.74
CA LEU A 292 28.84 -39.97 -71.87
C LEU A 292 29.31 -38.51 -71.71
N ALA A 293 30.42 -38.27 -71.00
CA ALA A 293 31.00 -36.94 -70.85
C ALA A 293 31.14 -36.20 -72.22
N PRO A 294 30.82 -34.89 -72.31
CA PRO A 294 30.38 -33.96 -71.25
C PRO A 294 28.92 -34.10 -70.77
N GLY A 295 28.13 -35.01 -71.34
CA GLY A 295 26.75 -35.31 -70.96
C GLY A 295 25.92 -35.82 -72.15
N PRO A 296 24.74 -36.42 -71.93
CA PRO A 296 23.92 -36.97 -73.01
C PRO A 296 23.31 -35.87 -73.88
N HIS A 297 23.24 -36.12 -75.19
CA HIS A 297 22.55 -35.24 -76.14
C HIS A 297 21.05 -35.49 -76.16
N VAL A 298 20.64 -36.74 -75.92
CA VAL A 298 19.23 -37.13 -75.91
C VAL A 298 18.95 -38.28 -74.95
N PHE A 299 17.81 -38.20 -74.29
CA PHE A 299 17.16 -39.31 -73.58
C PHE A 299 16.03 -39.86 -74.46
N LEU A 300 16.10 -41.14 -74.82
CA LEU A 300 15.03 -41.82 -75.55
C LEU A 300 14.16 -42.56 -74.54
N LEU A 301 12.90 -42.12 -74.39
CA LEU A 301 11.92 -42.69 -73.47
C LEU A 301 11.05 -43.72 -74.20
N PHE A 302 11.26 -45.01 -73.91
CA PHE A 302 10.60 -46.11 -74.60
C PHE A 302 9.21 -46.42 -74.07
N LEU A 303 8.24 -46.52 -74.98
CA LEU A 303 6.87 -46.97 -74.74
C LEU A 303 6.49 -48.08 -75.74
N SER A 304 5.70 -49.07 -75.32
CA SER A 304 5.25 -50.14 -76.23
C SER A 304 3.87 -49.84 -76.83
N ILE A 305 3.71 -50.05 -78.15
CA ILE A 305 2.42 -49.92 -78.82
C ILE A 305 1.54 -51.15 -78.55
N GLY A 306 0.25 -50.92 -78.35
CA GLY A 306 -0.77 -51.95 -78.17
C GLY A 306 -1.07 -52.29 -76.71
N THR A 307 -0.31 -51.72 -75.77
CA THR A 307 -0.55 -51.84 -74.32
C THR A 307 -0.99 -50.51 -73.73
N ARG A 308 -1.81 -50.56 -72.66
CA ARG A 308 -2.11 -49.37 -71.86
C ARG A 308 -0.84 -48.90 -71.16
N MET A 309 -0.67 -47.59 -71.09
CA MET A 309 0.46 -46.97 -70.39
C MET A 309 0.47 -47.38 -68.92
N THR A 310 1.55 -48.00 -68.47
CA THR A 310 1.69 -48.48 -67.09
C THR A 310 2.00 -47.33 -66.13
N GLN A 311 1.81 -47.54 -64.84
CA GLN A 311 2.21 -46.55 -63.82
C GLN A 311 3.72 -46.28 -63.88
N GLU A 312 4.51 -47.31 -64.15
CA GLU A 312 5.96 -47.23 -64.36
C GLU A 312 6.34 -46.30 -65.52
N GLU A 313 5.64 -46.40 -66.65
CA GLU A 313 5.82 -45.51 -67.80
C GLU A 313 5.39 -44.07 -67.49
N LYS A 314 4.39 -43.87 -66.61
CA LYS A 314 3.94 -42.54 -66.14
C LYS A 314 4.94 -41.89 -65.21
N GLU A 315 5.60 -42.68 -64.37
CA GLU A 315 6.58 -42.21 -63.40
C GLU A 315 7.97 -42.00 -64.00
N THR A 316 8.27 -42.61 -65.15
CA THR A 316 9.60 -42.55 -65.77
C THR A 316 10.03 -41.13 -66.16
N LEU A 317 9.14 -40.28 -66.67
CA LEU A 317 9.52 -38.89 -67.00
C LEU A 317 9.72 -38.06 -65.73
N ASN A 318 8.92 -38.29 -64.69
CA ASN A 318 9.15 -37.68 -63.38
C ASN A 318 10.48 -38.12 -62.79
N LEU A 319 10.85 -39.40 -62.98
CA LEU A 319 12.16 -39.89 -62.58
C LEU A 319 13.30 -39.16 -63.29
N ILE A 320 13.18 -38.89 -64.59
CA ILE A 320 14.15 -38.10 -65.35
C ILE A 320 14.21 -36.66 -64.79
N LYS A 321 13.08 -36.02 -64.49
CA LYS A 321 13.03 -34.67 -63.90
C LYS A 321 13.55 -34.60 -62.47
N ASP A 322 13.31 -35.62 -61.67
CA ASP A 322 13.80 -35.72 -60.29
C ASP A 322 15.30 -35.98 -60.27
N THR A 323 15.80 -36.80 -61.20
CA THR A 323 17.21 -37.22 -61.25
C THR A 323 18.08 -36.22 -62.00
N PHE A 324 17.52 -35.49 -62.96
CA PHE A 324 18.25 -34.55 -63.82
C PHE A 324 17.62 -33.15 -63.80
N GLY A 325 16.87 -32.79 -62.76
CA GLY A 325 16.28 -31.46 -62.62
C GLY A 325 15.19 -31.11 -63.65
N THR A 326 14.45 -30.04 -63.36
CA THR A 326 13.45 -29.47 -64.27
C THR A 326 14.15 -28.85 -65.49
N GLY A 327 13.91 -29.39 -66.68
CA GLY A 327 14.60 -29.03 -67.92
C GLY A 327 15.15 -30.23 -68.70
N ALA A 328 15.29 -31.41 -68.06
CA ALA A 328 15.72 -32.64 -68.74
C ALA A 328 14.70 -33.15 -69.78
N GLU A 329 13.42 -32.82 -69.62
CA GLU A 329 12.37 -33.11 -70.59
C GLU A 329 12.61 -32.43 -71.96
N LYS A 330 13.37 -31.33 -71.98
CA LYS A 330 13.79 -30.65 -73.22
C LYS A 330 14.78 -31.47 -74.06
N PHE A 331 15.51 -32.37 -73.41
CA PHE A 331 16.46 -33.29 -74.04
C PHE A 331 15.86 -34.70 -74.21
N THR A 332 14.54 -34.86 -74.07
CA THR A 332 13.86 -36.15 -74.12
C THR A 332 12.99 -36.29 -75.37
N ILE A 333 13.05 -37.46 -76.02
CA ILE A 333 12.16 -37.88 -77.12
C ILE A 333 11.43 -39.15 -76.71
N THR A 334 10.10 -39.19 -76.87
CA THR A 334 9.32 -40.40 -76.64
C THR A 334 9.41 -41.35 -77.83
N LEU A 335 9.88 -42.58 -77.63
CA LEU A 335 10.07 -43.59 -78.67
C LEU A 335 9.07 -44.73 -78.48
N PHE A 336 8.19 -44.93 -79.46
CA PHE A 336 7.21 -46.00 -79.49
C PHE A 336 7.75 -47.22 -80.21
N THR A 337 7.85 -48.37 -79.53
CA THR A 337 8.26 -49.65 -80.12
C THR A 337 7.06 -50.52 -80.49
N LYS A 338 7.30 -51.56 -81.30
CA LYS A 338 6.27 -52.42 -81.88
C LYS A 338 5.33 -51.67 -82.83
N GLY A 339 5.92 -50.84 -83.71
CA GLY A 339 5.21 -50.06 -84.72
C GLY A 339 4.30 -50.87 -85.63
N ASP A 340 4.63 -52.13 -85.87
CA ASP A 340 3.86 -53.15 -86.59
C ASP A 340 2.46 -53.39 -86.01
N ASN A 341 2.26 -53.15 -84.71
CA ASN A 341 0.95 -53.27 -84.07
C ASN A 341 0.00 -52.08 -84.34
N LEU A 342 0.46 -51.02 -85.02
CA LEU A 342 -0.37 -49.88 -85.40
C LEU A 342 -1.26 -50.23 -86.61
N LYS A 343 -2.57 -50.35 -86.36
CA LYS A 343 -3.59 -50.45 -87.43
C LYS A 343 -3.95 -49.11 -88.09
N SER A 344 -3.40 -48.01 -87.58
CA SER A 344 -3.67 -46.62 -87.98
C SER A 344 -2.41 -45.75 -87.84
N SER A 345 -2.45 -44.46 -88.21
CA SER A 345 -1.29 -43.57 -87.98
C SER A 345 -0.99 -43.40 -86.49
N ILE A 346 0.29 -43.19 -86.14
CA ILE A 346 0.70 -42.91 -84.76
C ILE A 346 0.02 -41.66 -84.19
N ALA A 347 -0.25 -40.65 -85.02
CA ALA A 347 -0.99 -39.46 -84.61
C ALA A 347 -2.41 -39.81 -84.14
N GLN A 348 -3.11 -40.69 -84.87
CA GLN A 348 -4.43 -41.18 -84.45
C GLN A 348 -4.35 -42.06 -83.20
N TYR A 349 -3.27 -42.83 -83.03
CA TYR A 349 -3.04 -43.62 -81.82
C TYR A 349 -2.86 -42.72 -80.58
N ILE A 350 -2.06 -41.65 -80.69
CA ILE A 350 -1.85 -40.67 -79.62
C ILE A 350 -3.16 -39.90 -79.33
N GLU A 351 -3.89 -39.51 -80.38
CA GLU A 351 -5.15 -38.77 -80.25
C GLU A 351 -6.26 -39.59 -79.58
N LYS A 352 -6.36 -40.89 -79.91
CA LYS A 352 -7.29 -41.83 -79.25
C LYS A 352 -6.75 -42.39 -77.93
N GLY A 353 -5.47 -42.16 -77.63
CA GLY A 353 -4.77 -42.65 -76.44
C GLY A 353 -5.20 -41.95 -75.14
N ASP A 354 -4.79 -42.53 -74.01
CA ASP A 354 -5.06 -42.01 -72.66
C ASP A 354 -4.45 -40.62 -72.45
N ARG A 355 -5.05 -39.83 -71.55
CA ARG A 355 -4.58 -38.48 -71.17
C ARG A 355 -3.11 -38.49 -70.75
N SER A 356 -2.65 -39.56 -70.12
CA SER A 356 -1.27 -39.72 -69.68
C SER A 356 -0.26 -39.76 -70.84
N ILE A 357 -0.59 -40.38 -71.98
CA ILE A 357 0.31 -40.41 -73.16
C ILE A 357 0.40 -39.02 -73.78
N LYS A 358 -0.73 -38.31 -73.88
CA LYS A 358 -0.77 -36.92 -74.39
C LYS A 358 0.02 -35.97 -73.50
N LEU A 359 -0.12 -36.11 -72.18
CA LEU A 359 0.63 -35.32 -71.20
C LEU A 359 2.14 -35.57 -71.35
N LEU A 360 2.57 -36.82 -71.38
CA LEU A 360 3.98 -37.20 -71.52
C LEU A 360 4.61 -36.59 -72.79
N ILE A 361 3.93 -36.72 -73.93
CA ILE A 361 4.40 -36.17 -75.20
C ILE A 361 4.43 -34.64 -75.14
N SER A 362 3.42 -34.01 -74.53
CA SER A 362 3.38 -32.56 -74.36
C SER A 362 4.53 -32.04 -73.48
N GLU A 363 4.90 -32.78 -72.44
CA GLU A 363 6.03 -32.45 -71.58
C GLU A 363 7.37 -32.63 -72.29
N CYS A 364 7.46 -33.56 -73.24
CA CYS A 364 8.58 -33.68 -74.19
C CYS A 364 8.42 -32.74 -75.41
N GLU A 365 7.68 -31.64 -75.28
CA GLU A 365 7.41 -30.61 -76.32
C GLU A 365 6.92 -31.17 -77.67
N GLY A 366 6.13 -32.23 -77.63
CA GLY A 366 5.56 -32.86 -78.82
C GLY A 366 6.49 -33.85 -79.54
N ARG A 367 7.70 -34.11 -79.02
CA ARG A 367 8.70 -34.98 -79.65
C ARG A 367 8.37 -36.46 -79.45
N TYR A 368 8.08 -37.17 -80.55
CA TYR A 368 7.98 -38.62 -80.54
C TYR A 368 8.51 -39.27 -81.84
N HIS A 369 8.85 -40.56 -81.76
CA HIS A 369 9.30 -41.37 -82.90
C HIS A 369 8.73 -42.80 -82.78
N VAL A 370 8.56 -43.51 -83.90
CA VAL A 370 8.03 -44.89 -83.92
C VAL A 370 9.06 -45.80 -84.54
N PHE A 371 9.32 -46.92 -83.88
CA PHE A 371 10.37 -47.86 -84.25
C PHE A 371 9.78 -49.28 -84.42
N ASN A 372 10.13 -49.95 -85.52
CA ASN A 372 9.76 -51.32 -85.80
C ASN A 372 11.02 -52.21 -85.73
N ASN A 373 11.11 -53.01 -84.66
CA ASN A 373 12.26 -53.87 -84.39
C ASN A 373 12.28 -55.16 -85.23
N GLU A 374 11.20 -55.48 -85.95
CA GLU A 374 11.14 -56.63 -86.88
C GLU A 374 11.77 -56.29 -88.25
N GLU A 375 11.79 -55.02 -88.63
CA GLU A 375 12.36 -54.51 -89.88
C GLU A 375 13.83 -54.08 -89.70
N LYS A 376 14.71 -55.04 -89.35
CA LYS A 376 16.13 -54.78 -89.05
C LYS A 376 16.93 -54.08 -90.18
N GLY A 377 16.46 -54.18 -91.43
CA GLY A 377 17.11 -53.55 -92.60
C GLY A 377 16.57 -52.17 -92.98
N ASN A 378 15.60 -51.62 -92.25
CA ASN A 378 14.98 -50.34 -92.60
C ASN A 378 15.82 -49.16 -92.10
N CYS A 379 16.80 -48.72 -92.89
CA CYS A 379 17.66 -47.57 -92.56
C CYS A 379 16.89 -46.23 -92.47
N LYS A 380 15.64 -46.18 -92.96
CA LYS A 380 14.83 -44.96 -92.95
C LYS A 380 14.40 -44.56 -91.54
N GLN A 381 14.01 -45.53 -90.69
CA GLN A 381 13.59 -45.25 -89.31
C GLN A 381 14.73 -44.64 -88.48
N VAL A 382 15.96 -45.16 -88.63
CA VAL A 382 17.15 -44.65 -87.95
C VAL A 382 17.47 -43.25 -88.43
N THR A 383 17.41 -43.01 -89.74
CA THR A 383 17.66 -41.68 -90.34
C THR A 383 16.66 -40.64 -89.82
N GLU A 384 15.36 -40.94 -89.81
CA GLU A 384 14.32 -40.05 -89.30
C GLU A 384 14.44 -39.79 -87.79
N LEU A 385 14.93 -40.76 -87.00
CA LEU A 385 15.23 -40.57 -85.58
C LEU A 385 16.42 -39.62 -85.39
N MET A 386 17.50 -39.81 -86.15
CA MET A 386 18.68 -38.95 -86.08
C MET A 386 18.35 -37.50 -86.44
N GLU A 387 17.55 -37.27 -87.49
CA GLU A 387 17.07 -35.92 -87.84
C GLU A 387 16.23 -35.27 -86.73
N LYS A 388 15.44 -36.05 -85.98
CA LYS A 388 14.68 -35.54 -84.83
C LYS A 388 15.59 -35.18 -83.66
N ILE A 389 16.64 -35.96 -83.44
CA ILE A 389 17.64 -35.67 -82.42
C ILE A 389 18.38 -34.38 -82.78
N ASP A 390 18.78 -34.22 -84.04
CA ASP A 390 19.50 -33.02 -84.49
C ASP A 390 18.69 -31.74 -84.30
N ARG A 391 17.42 -31.75 -84.72
CA ARG A 391 16.51 -30.62 -84.47
C ARG A 391 16.33 -30.31 -82.99
N MET A 392 16.29 -31.33 -82.14
CA MET A 392 16.18 -31.13 -80.68
C MET A 392 17.45 -30.50 -80.12
N VAL A 393 18.63 -30.99 -80.52
CA VAL A 393 19.92 -30.46 -80.07
C VAL A 393 20.11 -29.02 -80.55
N GLU A 394 19.75 -28.69 -81.79
CA GLU A 394 19.76 -27.31 -82.32
C GLU A 394 18.84 -26.39 -81.52
N ASN A 395 17.59 -26.81 -81.26
CA ASN A 395 16.65 -26.05 -80.45
C ASN A 395 17.15 -25.82 -79.01
N ASN A 396 17.96 -26.74 -78.49
CA ASN A 396 18.60 -26.63 -77.18
C ASN A 396 19.96 -25.89 -77.23
N GLY A 397 20.25 -25.17 -78.31
CA GLY A 397 21.44 -24.32 -78.44
C GLY A 397 22.72 -25.05 -78.84
N GLY A 398 22.60 -26.25 -79.42
CA GLY A 398 23.72 -27.07 -79.90
C GLY A 398 24.45 -27.85 -78.80
N GLY A 399 24.01 -27.74 -77.55
CA GLY A 399 24.66 -28.36 -76.39
C GLY A 399 24.08 -29.73 -76.01
N CYS A 400 24.77 -30.41 -75.10
CA CYS A 400 24.25 -31.58 -74.37
C CYS A 400 23.77 -31.16 -72.97
N TYR A 401 23.02 -32.03 -72.29
CA TYR A 401 22.63 -31.78 -70.91
C TYR A 401 23.87 -31.87 -69.99
N THR A 402 24.22 -30.80 -69.24
CA THR A 402 25.49 -30.69 -68.48
C THR A 402 25.34 -30.87 -66.96
N ASN A 403 26.45 -31.17 -66.28
CA ASN A 403 26.51 -31.30 -64.81
C ASN A 403 26.23 -29.97 -64.06
N GLU A 404 26.51 -28.82 -64.67
CA GLU A 404 26.20 -27.51 -64.08
C GLU A 404 24.69 -27.28 -63.97
N MET A 405 23.92 -27.74 -64.97
CA MET A 405 22.45 -27.68 -64.96
C MET A 405 21.86 -28.54 -63.85
N PHE A 406 22.52 -29.65 -63.51
CA PHE A 406 22.14 -30.52 -62.38
C PHE A 406 22.41 -29.85 -61.01
N GLN A 407 23.55 -29.21 -60.82
CA GLN A 407 23.89 -28.50 -59.56
C GLN A 407 23.00 -27.27 -59.29
N MET A 408 22.57 -26.56 -60.34
CA MET A 408 21.62 -25.44 -60.21
C MET A 408 20.27 -25.91 -59.66
N ALA A 409 19.79 -27.09 -60.06
CA ALA A 409 18.53 -27.65 -59.58
C ALA A 409 18.59 -28.03 -58.08
N GLU A 410 19.70 -28.60 -57.60
CA GLU A 410 19.89 -28.89 -56.17
C GLU A 410 19.92 -27.61 -55.31
N THR A 411 20.54 -26.56 -55.82
CA THR A 411 20.67 -25.27 -55.10
C THR A 411 19.32 -24.59 -54.91
N ALA A 412 18.47 -24.57 -55.95
CA ALA A 412 17.13 -23.99 -55.88
C ALA A 412 16.20 -24.70 -54.87
N ILE A 413 16.39 -26.00 -54.65
CA ILE A 413 15.65 -26.77 -53.64
C ILE A 413 16.08 -26.35 -52.23
N LYS A 414 17.40 -26.21 -51.99
CA LYS A 414 17.93 -25.79 -50.68
C LYS A 414 17.42 -24.40 -50.27
N GLU A 415 17.45 -23.43 -51.18
CA GLU A 415 16.99 -22.05 -50.90
C GLU A 415 15.50 -21.97 -50.55
N LYS A 416 14.65 -22.77 -51.22
CA LYS A 416 13.21 -22.83 -50.90
C LYS A 416 12.95 -23.36 -49.48
N PHE A 417 13.73 -24.35 -49.04
CA PHE A 417 13.62 -24.88 -47.69
C PHE A 417 14.03 -23.86 -46.62
N GLU A 418 15.09 -23.09 -46.88
CA GLU A 418 15.58 -22.08 -45.95
C GLU A 418 14.55 -20.94 -45.75
N LYS A 419 13.88 -20.52 -46.82
CA LYS A 419 12.77 -19.55 -46.75
C LYS A 419 11.60 -20.02 -45.88
N ILE A 420 11.18 -21.29 -46.03
CA ILE A 420 10.07 -21.86 -45.25
C ILE A 420 10.40 -21.91 -43.76
N MET A 421 11.65 -22.21 -43.40
CA MET A 421 12.08 -22.25 -42.00
C MET A 421 12.05 -20.85 -41.36
N ILE A 422 12.55 -19.84 -42.06
CA ILE A 422 12.51 -18.43 -41.59
C ILE A 422 11.07 -17.95 -41.42
N GLU A 423 10.18 -18.23 -42.36
CA GLU A 423 8.77 -17.84 -42.27
C GLU A 423 8.09 -18.45 -41.04
N ARG A 424 8.37 -19.72 -40.72
CA ARG A 424 7.83 -20.37 -39.51
C ARG A 424 8.38 -19.80 -38.21
N GLU A 425 9.67 -19.50 -38.13
CA GLU A 425 10.25 -18.85 -36.94
C GLU A 425 9.61 -17.48 -36.69
N LEU A 426 9.34 -16.71 -37.76
CA LEU A 426 8.64 -15.42 -37.66
C LEU A 426 7.17 -15.57 -37.27
N GLU A 427 6.51 -16.66 -37.63
CA GLU A 427 5.12 -16.95 -37.24
C GLU A 427 5.03 -17.32 -35.76
N ILE A 428 5.91 -18.20 -35.26
CA ILE A 428 6.03 -18.53 -33.83
C ILE A 428 6.30 -17.27 -33.00
N LYS A 429 7.21 -16.41 -33.48
CA LYS A 429 7.53 -15.16 -32.79
C LYS A 429 6.31 -14.24 -32.70
N ARG A 430 5.56 -14.07 -33.79
CA ARG A 430 4.34 -13.25 -33.82
C ARG A 430 3.24 -13.79 -32.90
N GLU A 431 2.99 -15.09 -32.92
CA GLU A 431 1.97 -15.69 -32.04
C GLU A 431 2.36 -15.59 -30.57
N LYS A 432 3.65 -15.77 -30.24
CA LYS A 432 4.17 -15.55 -28.88
C LYS A 432 3.98 -14.10 -28.43
N GLU A 433 4.32 -13.13 -29.28
CA GLU A 433 4.13 -11.70 -28.98
C GLU A 433 2.65 -11.34 -28.79
N GLN A 434 1.75 -11.90 -29.60
CA GLN A 434 0.29 -11.71 -29.44
C GLN A 434 -0.23 -12.31 -28.14
N LEU A 435 0.23 -13.49 -27.76
CA LEU A 435 -0.17 -14.15 -26.52
C LEU A 435 0.33 -13.35 -25.30
N GLN A 436 1.59 -12.89 -25.35
CA GLN A 436 2.16 -12.02 -24.33
C GLN A 436 1.40 -10.68 -24.20
N ALA A 437 1.01 -10.07 -25.32
CA ALA A 437 0.27 -8.82 -25.32
C ALA A 437 -1.14 -8.97 -24.70
N LYS A 438 -1.84 -10.07 -25.00
CA LYS A 438 -3.14 -10.39 -24.37
C LYS A 438 -3.00 -10.58 -22.87
N PHE A 439 -1.97 -11.30 -22.44
CA PHE A 439 -1.65 -11.50 -21.02
C PHE A 439 -1.40 -10.18 -20.29
N ASP A 440 -0.60 -9.28 -20.89
CA ASP A 440 -0.33 -7.96 -20.32
C ASP A 440 -1.58 -7.08 -20.23
N GLU A 441 -2.48 -7.18 -21.21
CA GLU A 441 -3.76 -6.46 -21.23
C GLU A 441 -4.71 -6.98 -20.15
N GLU A 442 -4.79 -8.29 -19.95
CA GLU A 442 -5.61 -8.93 -18.91
C GLU A 442 -5.11 -8.57 -17.50
N ILE A 443 -3.79 -8.55 -17.28
CA ILE A 443 -3.19 -8.05 -16.02
C ILE A 443 -3.55 -6.59 -15.78
N ARG A 444 -3.49 -5.74 -16.81
CA ARG A 444 -3.85 -4.33 -16.69
C ARG A 444 -5.33 -4.16 -16.37
N ALA A 445 -6.20 -4.84 -17.10
CA ALA A 445 -7.65 -4.79 -16.88
C ALA A 445 -8.02 -5.23 -15.45
N MET A 446 -7.42 -6.32 -14.96
CA MET A 446 -7.65 -6.82 -13.60
C MET A 446 -7.15 -5.84 -12.53
N LYS A 447 -5.97 -5.24 -12.71
CA LYS A 447 -5.45 -4.19 -11.81
C LYS A 447 -6.36 -2.96 -11.78
N ASP A 448 -6.82 -2.51 -12.94
CA ASP A 448 -7.69 -1.34 -13.06
C ASP A 448 -9.06 -1.60 -12.42
N GLU A 449 -9.66 -2.76 -12.67
CA GLU A 449 -10.93 -3.16 -12.05
C GLU A 449 -10.81 -3.25 -10.53
N LYS A 450 -9.76 -3.91 -10.01
CA LYS A 450 -9.53 -4.01 -8.57
C LYS A 450 -9.28 -2.65 -7.93
N THR A 451 -8.56 -1.76 -8.60
CA THR A 451 -8.33 -0.39 -8.13
C THR A 451 -9.65 0.39 -8.03
N ARG A 452 -10.53 0.27 -9.03
CA ARG A 452 -11.87 0.90 -9.00
C ARG A 452 -12.77 0.33 -7.90
N GLU A 453 -12.71 -0.98 -7.65
CA GLU A 453 -13.45 -1.62 -6.54
C GLU A 453 -12.98 -1.10 -5.18
N VAL A 454 -11.67 -1.12 -4.93
CA VAL A 454 -11.08 -0.59 -3.69
C VAL A 454 -11.40 0.89 -3.49
N GLN A 455 -11.38 1.68 -4.57
CA GLN A 455 -11.73 3.10 -4.51
C GLN A 455 -13.19 3.31 -4.10
N ARG A 456 -14.13 2.56 -4.69
CA ARG A 456 -15.56 2.63 -4.34
C ARG A 456 -15.80 2.26 -2.86
N GLU A 457 -15.21 1.16 -2.39
CA GLU A 457 -15.32 0.76 -0.98
C GLU A 457 -14.77 1.84 -0.03
N ARG A 458 -13.65 2.48 -0.39
CA ARG A 458 -13.05 3.56 0.42
C ARG A 458 -13.96 4.78 0.48
N GLU A 459 -14.55 5.18 -0.64
CA GLU A 459 -15.48 6.31 -0.74
C GLU A 459 -16.74 6.08 0.09
N GLU A 460 -17.34 4.89 0.04
CA GLU A 460 -18.52 4.54 0.84
C GLU A 460 -18.23 4.58 2.34
N ARG A 461 -17.09 4.01 2.77
CA ARG A 461 -16.69 4.03 4.19
C ARG A 461 -16.35 5.43 4.68
N GLU A 462 -15.68 6.23 3.86
CA GLU A 462 -15.38 7.62 4.18
C GLU A 462 -16.66 8.47 4.25
N LYS A 463 -17.65 8.18 3.39
CA LYS A 463 -18.99 8.77 3.48
C LYS A 463 -19.67 8.45 4.81
N LEU A 464 -19.64 7.20 5.25
CA LEU A 464 -20.21 6.80 6.55
C LEU A 464 -19.52 7.51 7.73
N LEU A 465 -18.19 7.63 7.69
CA LEU A 465 -17.43 8.38 8.71
C LEU A 465 -17.80 9.87 8.70
N ARG A 466 -17.97 10.48 7.52
CA ARG A 466 -18.43 11.87 7.39
C ARG A 466 -19.84 12.06 7.96
N GLU A 467 -20.78 11.17 7.65
CA GLU A 467 -22.15 11.21 8.19
C GLU A 467 -22.16 11.10 9.72
N LYS A 468 -21.34 10.20 10.30
CA LYS A 468 -21.16 10.10 11.75
C LYS A 468 -20.54 11.36 12.36
N GLU A 469 -19.53 11.94 11.72
CA GLU A 469 -18.89 13.19 12.17
C GLU A 469 -19.88 14.36 12.14
N GLU A 470 -20.65 14.51 11.06
CA GLU A 470 -21.72 15.49 10.92
C GLU A 470 -22.81 15.29 11.97
N TYR A 471 -23.19 14.04 12.28
CA TYR A 471 -24.15 13.74 13.35
C TYR A 471 -23.64 14.24 14.71
N ILE A 472 -22.37 13.97 15.05
CA ILE A 472 -21.76 14.43 16.32
C ILE A 472 -21.72 15.96 16.38
N ILE A 473 -21.35 16.62 15.27
CA ILE A 473 -21.36 18.09 15.17
C ILE A 473 -22.77 18.63 15.36
N THR A 474 -23.76 18.01 14.69
CA THR A 474 -25.17 18.42 14.75
C THR A 474 -25.73 18.25 16.17
N GLU A 475 -25.47 17.13 16.84
CA GLU A 475 -25.90 16.94 18.22
C GLU A 475 -25.21 17.90 19.19
N ARG A 476 -23.93 18.22 18.96
CA ARG A 476 -23.24 19.28 19.71
C ARG A 476 -23.90 20.65 19.51
N GLN A 477 -24.28 21.00 18.29
CA GLN A 477 -24.99 22.26 18.00
C GLN A 477 -26.38 22.28 18.65
N ARG A 478 -27.14 21.20 18.54
CA ARG A 478 -28.46 21.06 19.21
C ARG A 478 -28.36 21.18 20.72
N ARG A 479 -27.30 20.62 21.33
CA ARG A 479 -27.03 20.80 22.76
C ARG A 479 -26.70 22.26 23.08
N ASN A 480 -25.78 22.89 22.36
CA ASN A 480 -25.42 24.30 22.59
C ASN A 480 -26.65 25.21 22.49
N GLU A 481 -27.54 24.94 21.52
CA GLU A 481 -28.79 25.69 21.35
C GLU A 481 -29.80 25.42 22.48
N ARG A 482 -29.93 24.16 22.94
CA ARG A 482 -30.72 23.83 24.14
C ARG A 482 -30.18 24.55 25.37
N GLU A 483 -28.87 24.51 25.59
CA GLU A 483 -28.21 25.21 26.70
C GLU A 483 -28.39 26.72 26.64
N ARG A 484 -28.36 27.31 25.45
CA ARG A 484 -28.62 28.74 25.24
C ARG A 484 -30.04 29.08 25.67
N LYS A 485 -31.04 28.33 25.19
CA LYS A 485 -32.44 28.54 25.57
C LYS A 485 -32.67 28.32 27.06
N GLU A 486 -32.14 27.24 27.62
CA GLU A 486 -32.20 26.97 29.06
C GLU A 486 -31.46 28.04 29.87
N ARG A 487 -30.38 28.64 29.36
CA ARG A 487 -29.71 29.78 30.02
C ARG A 487 -30.60 31.02 30.02
N GLU A 488 -31.22 31.34 28.90
CA GLU A 488 -32.14 32.48 28.79
C GLU A 488 -33.36 32.31 29.71
N GLU A 489 -33.95 31.12 29.72
CA GLU A 489 -35.06 30.77 30.64
C GLU A 489 -34.61 30.84 32.10
N ARG A 490 -33.40 30.33 32.43
CA ARG A 490 -32.81 30.47 33.77
C ARG A 490 -32.61 31.90 34.18
N GLU A 491 -32.10 32.75 33.30
CA GLU A 491 -31.89 34.17 33.60
C GLU A 491 -33.22 34.89 33.82
N ALA A 492 -34.27 34.51 33.06
CA ALA A 492 -35.62 35.01 33.23
C ALA A 492 -36.26 34.55 34.55
N ASP A 493 -36.17 33.26 34.89
CA ASP A 493 -36.69 32.69 36.14
C ASP A 493 -35.94 33.24 37.36
N ASP A 494 -34.61 33.31 37.31
CA ASP A 494 -33.80 33.91 38.35
C ASP A 494 -34.12 35.40 38.53
N LYS A 495 -34.42 36.11 37.44
CA LYS A 495 -34.87 37.51 37.50
C LYS A 495 -36.24 37.61 38.15
N LYS A 496 -37.22 36.81 37.70
CA LYS A 496 -38.57 36.79 38.27
C LYS A 496 -38.54 36.48 39.77
N ARG A 497 -37.75 35.49 40.18
CA ARG A 497 -37.58 35.15 41.60
C ARG A 497 -36.91 36.26 42.38
N ARG A 498 -35.86 36.91 41.85
CA ARG A 498 -35.26 38.10 42.49
C ARG A 498 -36.25 39.24 42.66
N ASP A 499 -37.07 39.51 41.64
CA ASP A 499 -38.11 40.54 41.68
C ASP A 499 -39.17 40.18 42.75
N GLU A 500 -39.58 38.92 42.85
CA GLU A 500 -40.50 38.41 43.88
C GLU A 500 -39.89 38.51 45.30
N GLU A 501 -38.64 38.08 45.50
CA GLU A 501 -37.91 38.22 46.77
C GLU A 501 -37.76 39.69 47.17
N GLU A 502 -37.51 40.58 46.21
CA GLU A 502 -37.42 42.02 46.46
C GLU A 502 -38.79 42.61 46.85
N ILE A 503 -39.87 42.21 46.18
CA ILE A 503 -41.24 42.60 46.56
C ILE A 503 -41.53 42.13 47.99
N GLN A 504 -41.23 40.87 48.32
CA GLN A 504 -41.44 40.34 49.68
C GLN A 504 -40.60 41.09 50.72
N ARG A 505 -39.35 41.43 50.40
CA ARG A 505 -38.48 42.23 51.28
C ARG A 505 -39.06 43.62 51.53
N ARG A 506 -39.52 44.31 50.47
CA ARG A 506 -40.19 45.62 50.59
C ARG A 506 -41.48 45.52 51.41
N LEU A 507 -42.28 44.48 51.20
CA LEU A 507 -43.49 44.22 51.99
C LEU A 507 -43.15 44.00 53.47
N TRP A 508 -42.15 43.16 53.77
CA TRP A 508 -41.70 42.93 55.13
C TRP A 508 -41.20 44.22 55.80
N THR A 509 -40.35 45.00 55.13
CA THR A 509 -39.86 46.29 55.64
C THR A 509 -41.01 47.23 55.94
N ARG A 510 -41.98 47.35 55.03
CA ARG A 510 -43.19 48.15 55.26
C ARG A 510 -44.00 47.65 56.46
N THR A 511 -44.20 46.34 56.59
CA THR A 511 -44.93 45.79 57.75
C THR A 511 -44.19 46.03 59.06
N LEU A 512 -42.86 45.99 59.04
CA LEU A 512 -42.03 46.30 60.21
C LEU A 512 -42.20 47.77 60.60
N GLU A 513 -42.08 48.69 59.63
CA GLU A 513 -42.33 50.13 59.82
C GLU A 513 -43.75 50.39 60.34
N GLU A 514 -44.77 49.71 59.81
CA GLU A 514 -46.16 49.83 60.28
C GLU A 514 -46.32 49.34 61.74
N VAL A 515 -45.62 48.28 62.14
CA VAL A 515 -45.63 47.78 63.53
C VAL A 515 -44.89 48.75 64.45
N GLU A 516 -43.73 49.27 64.04
CA GLU A 516 -42.96 50.27 64.79
C GLU A 516 -43.74 51.58 64.94
N GLN A 517 -44.40 52.03 63.88
CA GLN A 517 -45.23 53.23 63.88
C GLN A 517 -46.46 53.05 64.77
N LYS A 518 -47.16 51.91 64.71
CA LYS A 518 -48.27 51.60 65.63
C LYS A 518 -47.81 51.57 67.08
N HIS A 519 -46.63 51.01 67.35
CA HIS A 519 -46.05 51.05 68.69
C HIS A 519 -45.75 52.47 69.15
N LYS A 520 -45.16 53.29 68.27
CA LYS A 520 -44.89 54.70 68.56
C LYS A 520 -46.17 55.48 68.87
N GLU A 521 -47.21 55.31 68.06
CA GLU A 521 -48.53 55.90 68.29
C GLU A 521 -49.15 55.41 69.60
N GLN A 522 -49.10 54.11 69.89
CA GLN A 522 -49.58 53.55 71.16
C GLN A 522 -48.83 54.12 72.36
N LYS A 523 -47.50 54.27 72.26
CA LYS A 523 -46.66 54.88 73.28
C LYS A 523 -47.00 56.36 73.48
N GLU A 524 -47.15 57.14 72.41
CA GLU A 524 -47.53 58.55 72.47
C GLU A 524 -48.94 58.76 73.05
N VAL A 525 -49.91 57.93 72.64
CA VAL A 525 -51.28 57.95 73.19
C VAL A 525 -51.25 57.64 74.68
N TRP A 526 -50.55 56.58 75.08
CA TRP A 526 -50.43 56.21 76.49
C TRP A 526 -49.72 57.29 77.31
N GLU A 527 -48.63 57.90 76.80
CA GLU A 527 -47.94 59.02 77.44
C GLU A 527 -48.83 60.26 77.56
N MET A 528 -49.65 60.55 76.56
CA MET A 528 -50.59 61.67 76.58
C MET A 528 -51.72 61.44 77.58
N GLU A 529 -52.34 60.24 77.58
CA GLU A 529 -53.37 59.86 78.54
C GLU A 529 -52.81 59.88 79.96
N HIS A 530 -51.61 59.33 80.16
CA HIS A 530 -50.91 59.34 81.44
C HIS A 530 -50.62 60.77 81.90
N LYS A 531 -50.10 61.64 81.02
CA LYS A 531 -49.89 63.06 81.33
C LYS A 531 -51.18 63.78 81.73
N LYS A 532 -52.29 63.53 81.02
CA LYS A 532 -53.62 64.07 81.36
C LYS A 532 -54.10 63.57 82.72
N GLN A 533 -53.89 62.29 83.05
CA GLN A 533 -54.22 61.75 84.37
C GLN A 533 -53.37 62.40 85.46
N LEU A 534 -52.06 62.52 85.24
CA LEU A 534 -51.15 63.17 86.18
C LEU A 534 -51.50 64.65 86.39
N GLU A 535 -51.89 65.38 85.34
CA GLU A 535 -52.38 66.77 85.47
C GLU A 535 -53.69 66.85 86.26
N LYS A 536 -54.63 65.92 86.03
CA LYS A 536 -55.87 65.84 86.83
C LYS A 536 -55.60 65.49 88.29
N GLU A 537 -54.68 64.57 88.55
CA GLU A 537 -54.26 64.22 89.92
C GLU A 537 -53.55 65.39 90.59
N LYS A 538 -52.66 66.10 89.88
CA LYS A 538 -52.04 67.33 90.38
C LYS A 538 -53.06 68.42 90.67
N GLU A 539 -54.06 68.60 89.81
CA GLU A 539 -55.12 69.59 90.03
C GLU A 539 -56.01 69.21 91.22
N ARG A 540 -56.35 67.92 91.37
CA ARG A 540 -57.07 67.40 92.54
C ARG A 540 -56.25 67.57 93.81
N ALA A 541 -54.98 67.17 93.79
CA ALA A 541 -54.06 67.35 94.91
C ALA A 541 -53.86 68.84 95.25
N ALA A 542 -53.84 69.73 94.24
CA ALA A 542 -53.79 71.18 94.46
C ALA A 542 -55.07 71.71 95.12
N LYS A 543 -56.25 71.25 94.68
CA LYS A 543 -57.55 71.59 95.32
C LYS A 543 -57.64 71.04 96.74
N GLU A 544 -57.29 69.77 96.94
CA GLU A 544 -57.22 69.15 98.27
C GLU A 544 -56.23 69.87 99.18
N HIS A 545 -55.07 70.29 98.63
CA HIS A 545 -54.08 71.08 99.37
C HIS A 545 -54.59 72.49 99.69
N GLU A 546 -55.32 73.14 98.79
CA GLU A 546 -55.93 74.45 99.02
C GLU A 546 -57.05 74.37 100.08
N GLU A 547 -57.95 73.40 99.97
CA GLU A 547 -58.98 73.11 100.97
C GLU A 547 -58.35 72.75 102.32
N TRP A 548 -57.27 71.97 102.31
CA TRP A 548 -56.49 71.66 103.49
C TRP A 548 -55.89 72.92 104.09
N LEU A 549 -55.24 73.78 103.31
CA LEU A 549 -54.69 75.07 103.77
C LEU A 549 -55.79 75.96 104.37
N GLU A 550 -56.99 76.00 103.79
CA GLU A 550 -58.11 76.77 104.31
C GLU A 550 -58.64 76.21 105.62
N ARG A 551 -58.79 74.87 105.73
CA ARG A 551 -59.14 74.19 106.98
C ARG A 551 -58.09 74.46 108.06
N GLN A 552 -56.81 74.41 107.71
CA GLN A 552 -55.71 74.73 108.62
C GLN A 552 -55.71 76.19 109.07
N ARG A 553 -56.04 77.14 108.19
CA ARG A 553 -56.22 78.56 108.55
C ARG A 553 -57.38 78.75 109.52
N LYS A 554 -58.50 78.05 109.30
CA LYS A 554 -59.67 78.07 110.21
C LYS A 554 -59.34 77.46 111.56
N GLU A 555 -58.72 76.28 111.60
CA GLU A 555 -58.29 75.63 112.84
C GLU A 555 -57.27 76.48 113.62
N ARG A 556 -56.29 77.07 112.92
CA ARG A 556 -55.33 78.00 113.53
C ARG A 556 -56.02 79.25 114.07
N SER A 557 -56.93 79.86 113.31
CA SER A 557 -57.68 81.04 113.75
C SER A 557 -58.62 80.74 114.91
N GLU A 558 -59.28 79.58 114.91
CA GLU A 558 -60.07 79.10 116.05
C GLU A 558 -59.21 78.82 117.27
N PHE A 559 -58.05 78.18 117.09
CA PHE A 559 -57.10 77.92 118.16
C PHE A 559 -56.58 79.23 118.75
N GLU A 560 -56.20 80.20 117.92
CA GLU A 560 -55.80 81.54 118.34
C GLU A 560 -56.94 82.27 119.05
N ARG A 561 -58.18 82.17 118.55
CA ARG A 561 -59.37 82.69 119.25
C ARG A 561 -59.59 82.01 120.59
N ARG A 562 -59.42 80.68 120.70
CA ARG A 562 -59.57 79.94 121.95
C ARG A 562 -58.48 80.35 122.94
N GLN A 563 -57.23 80.47 122.49
CA GLN A 563 -56.11 80.99 123.27
C GLN A 563 -56.34 82.43 123.72
N GLU A 564 -56.83 83.30 122.85
CA GLU A 564 -57.11 84.70 123.18
C GLU A 564 -58.33 84.85 124.09
N ALA A 565 -59.39 84.06 123.88
CA ALA A 565 -60.56 84.03 124.76
C ALA A 565 -60.21 83.45 126.13
N GLU A 566 -59.39 82.40 126.20
CA GLU A 566 -58.91 81.84 127.47
C GLU A 566 -57.98 82.82 128.17
N ARG A 567 -57.08 83.49 127.44
CA ARG A 567 -56.22 84.55 127.99
C ARG A 567 -57.04 85.71 128.51
N LYS A 568 -58.02 86.21 127.74
CA LYS A 568 -58.96 87.24 128.20
C LYS A 568 -59.75 86.77 129.42
N ARG A 569 -60.24 85.53 129.43
CA ARG A 569 -60.94 84.94 130.59
C ARG A 569 -60.03 84.90 131.81
N ARG A 570 -58.76 84.49 131.67
CA ARG A 570 -57.79 84.51 132.77
C ARG A 570 -57.44 85.94 133.20
N ASP A 571 -57.22 86.86 132.28
CA ASP A 571 -56.92 88.26 132.58
C ASP A 571 -58.12 88.95 133.27
N GLU A 572 -59.35 88.59 132.89
CA GLU A 572 -60.60 89.06 133.50
C GLU A 572 -60.83 88.41 134.87
N GLU A 573 -60.60 87.10 135.01
CA GLU A 573 -60.62 86.40 136.30
C GLU A 573 -59.53 86.93 137.24
N GLU A 574 -58.34 87.24 136.72
CA GLU A 574 -57.23 87.83 137.48
C GLU A 574 -57.53 89.28 137.84
N ARG A 575 -58.13 90.08 136.94
CA ARG A 575 -58.62 91.44 137.26
C ARG A 575 -59.73 91.40 138.31
N SER A 576 -60.73 90.55 138.14
CA SER A 576 -61.83 90.40 139.10
C SER A 576 -61.35 89.86 140.44
N ARG A 577 -60.37 88.93 140.45
CA ARG A 577 -59.67 88.52 141.67
C ARG A 577 -58.91 89.66 142.31
N LYS A 578 -58.14 90.45 141.55
CA LYS A 578 -57.40 91.62 142.07
C LYS A 578 -58.32 92.70 142.63
N GLU A 579 -59.43 92.99 141.95
CA GLU A 579 -60.46 93.92 142.42
C GLU A 579 -61.14 93.42 143.69
N ASN A 580 -61.45 92.12 143.77
CA ASN A 580 -62.02 91.51 144.96
C ASN A 580 -60.99 91.44 146.11
N GLU A 581 -59.72 91.16 145.82
CA GLU A 581 -58.59 91.26 146.77
C GLU A 581 -58.46 92.70 147.29
N GLU A 582 -58.54 93.71 146.41
CA GLU A 582 -58.42 95.11 146.80
C GLU A 582 -59.64 95.59 147.60
N LEU A 583 -60.84 95.13 147.25
CA LEU A 583 -62.07 95.36 148.02
C LEU A 583 -61.99 94.71 149.42
N GLU A 584 -61.53 93.46 149.52
CA GLU A 584 -61.31 92.78 150.80
C GLU A 584 -60.20 93.47 151.61
N ARG A 585 -59.13 93.93 150.96
CA ARG A 585 -58.07 94.73 151.59
C ARG A 585 -58.61 96.05 152.14
N GLN A 586 -59.44 96.75 151.38
CA GLN A 586 -60.08 98.00 151.81
C GLN A 586 -61.09 97.77 152.95
N LYS A 587 -61.89 96.70 152.90
CA LYS A 587 -62.77 96.29 154.01
C LYS A 587 -61.95 95.98 155.26
N LEU A 588 -60.81 95.32 155.11
CA LEU A 588 -59.92 95.00 156.23
C LEU A 588 -59.28 96.27 156.81
N GLU A 589 -58.78 97.19 155.97
CA GLU A 589 -58.22 98.48 156.39
C GLU A 589 -59.26 99.38 157.08
N ALA A 590 -60.50 99.43 156.59
CA ALA A 590 -61.60 100.14 157.25
C ALA A 590 -61.95 99.54 158.62
N ARG A 591 -62.03 98.20 158.71
CA ARG A 591 -62.23 97.49 159.98
C ARG A 591 -61.06 97.68 160.96
N VAL A 592 -59.86 98.00 160.47
CA VAL A 592 -58.71 98.35 161.30
C VAL A 592 -58.80 99.80 161.81
N LYS A 593 -59.23 100.76 160.97
CA LYS A 593 -59.41 102.17 161.37
C LYS A 593 -60.52 102.40 162.41
N ASP A 594 -61.66 101.72 162.28
CA ASP A 594 -62.77 101.88 163.24
C ASP A 594 -62.47 101.26 164.63
N ALA A 595 -61.40 100.50 164.76
CA ALA A 595 -61.01 99.80 165.98
C ALA A 595 -60.05 100.58 166.90
N GLU A 596 -59.67 101.83 166.56
CA GLU A 596 -58.72 102.66 167.35
C GLU A 596 -59.25 103.15 168.72
N LYS A 597 -60.39 102.64 169.21
CA LYS A 597 -61.01 103.04 170.49
C LYS A 597 -61.40 101.92 171.47
N LEU A 598 -60.92 100.67 171.33
CA LEU A 598 -61.15 99.64 172.37
C LEU A 598 -60.05 98.54 172.41
N THR A 599 -59.36 98.45 173.57
CA THR A 599 -58.49 97.41 174.18
C THR A 599 -57.58 96.45 173.34
N GLU A 600 -56.31 96.37 173.77
CA GLU A 600 -55.11 95.70 173.18
C GLU A 600 -55.25 94.19 172.84
N GLU A 601 -56.17 93.44 173.44
CA GLU A 601 -56.33 91.99 173.20
C GLU A 601 -56.90 91.68 171.81
N ILE A 602 -57.80 92.53 171.29
CA ILE A 602 -58.38 92.34 169.96
C ILE A 602 -57.31 92.56 168.87
N ARG A 603 -56.28 93.37 169.14
CA ARG A 603 -55.17 93.66 168.22
C ARG A 603 -54.33 92.42 167.92
N LYS A 604 -54.05 91.57 168.92
CA LYS A 604 -53.24 90.36 168.75
C LYS A 604 -53.97 89.30 167.91
N GLU A 605 -55.26 89.09 168.16
CA GLU A 605 -56.05 88.09 167.44
C GLU A 605 -56.20 88.46 165.95
N ARG A 606 -56.40 89.75 165.65
CA ARG A 606 -56.48 90.21 164.25
C ARG A 606 -55.15 90.15 163.51
N MET A 607 -54.02 90.38 164.18
CA MET A 607 -52.69 90.23 163.56
C MET A 607 -52.38 88.76 163.22
N LYS A 608 -52.92 87.81 164.00
CA LYS A 608 -52.85 86.38 163.70
C LYS A 608 -53.68 86.02 162.47
N GLN A 609 -54.90 86.54 162.35
CA GLN A 609 -55.74 86.36 161.15
C GLN A 609 -55.07 86.90 159.88
N LEU A 610 -54.36 88.04 159.97
CA LEU A 610 -53.65 88.60 158.82
C LEU A 610 -52.51 87.70 158.34
N ARG A 611 -51.73 87.10 159.26
CA ARG A 611 -50.64 86.18 158.90
C ARG A 611 -51.15 84.85 158.35
N GLU A 612 -52.22 84.31 158.92
CA GLU A 612 -52.87 83.10 158.40
C GLU A 612 -53.37 83.34 156.97
N TRP A 613 -53.98 84.51 156.71
CA TRP A 613 -54.38 84.91 155.36
C TRP A 613 -53.18 85.06 154.41
N GLU A 614 -52.08 85.68 154.85
CA GLU A 614 -50.84 85.81 154.04
C GLU A 614 -50.22 84.44 153.69
N ASP A 615 -50.21 83.49 154.63
CA ASP A 615 -49.69 82.13 154.41
C ASP A 615 -50.59 81.29 153.49
N GLU A 616 -51.91 81.35 153.66
CA GLU A 616 -52.87 80.72 152.73
C GLU A 616 -52.70 81.26 151.32
N ARG A 617 -52.53 82.58 151.19
CA ARG A 617 -52.32 83.22 149.90
C ARG A 617 -50.99 82.83 149.24
N MET A 618 -49.94 82.65 150.02
CA MET A 618 -48.65 82.16 149.50
C MET A 618 -48.77 80.73 148.96
N LYS A 619 -49.54 79.85 149.63
CA LYS A 619 -49.84 78.50 149.12
C LYS A 619 -50.68 78.54 147.85
N GLU A 620 -51.67 79.43 147.78
CA GLU A 620 -52.50 79.60 146.60
C GLU A 620 -51.66 80.05 145.39
N LYS A 621 -50.80 81.06 145.54
CA LYS A 621 -49.84 81.48 144.50
C LYS A 621 -48.90 80.37 144.06
N GLN A 622 -48.48 79.51 144.99
CA GLN A 622 -47.60 78.38 144.66
C GLN A 622 -48.34 77.30 143.86
N ASN A 623 -49.62 77.06 144.15
CA ASN A 623 -50.47 76.17 143.36
C ASN A 623 -50.75 76.77 141.97
N GLU A 624 -51.06 78.06 141.87
CA GLU A 624 -51.24 78.74 140.59
C GLU A 624 -50.00 78.67 139.70
N ARG A 625 -48.79 78.74 140.30
CA ARG A 625 -47.53 78.59 139.58
C ARG A 625 -47.33 77.17 139.06
N LYS A 626 -47.65 76.15 139.85
CA LYS A 626 -47.58 74.74 139.42
C LYS A 626 -48.58 74.46 138.31
N GLU A 627 -49.82 74.94 138.44
CA GLU A 627 -50.84 74.81 137.39
C GLU A 627 -50.38 75.48 136.09
N ARG A 628 -49.74 76.66 136.17
CA ARG A 628 -49.17 77.34 134.99
C ARG A 628 -48.05 76.53 134.33
N GLU A 629 -47.12 75.99 135.10
CA GLU A 629 -46.02 75.16 134.60
C GLU A 629 -46.52 73.83 133.98
N GLU A 630 -47.54 73.20 134.58
CA GLU A 630 -48.18 72.01 134.01
C GLU A 630 -48.92 72.34 132.71
N TRP A 631 -49.57 73.49 132.65
CA TRP A 631 -50.23 73.97 131.44
C TRP A 631 -49.24 74.29 130.31
N GLU A 632 -48.10 74.90 130.62
CA GLU A 632 -47.03 75.16 129.65
C GLU A 632 -46.42 73.87 129.10
N LYS A 633 -46.22 72.85 129.95
CA LYS A 633 -45.78 71.51 129.50
C LYS A 633 -46.82 70.86 128.60
N LEU A 634 -48.10 70.97 128.91
CA LEU A 634 -49.17 70.45 128.06
C LEU A 634 -49.21 71.15 126.70
N GLN A 635 -49.02 72.48 126.68
CA GLN A 635 -48.90 73.26 125.44
C GLN A 635 -47.68 72.85 124.59
N GLN A 636 -46.53 72.62 125.23
CA GLN A 636 -45.32 72.15 124.57
C GLN A 636 -45.55 70.77 123.92
N LYS A 637 -46.12 69.82 124.69
CA LYS A 637 -46.41 68.47 124.22
C LYS A 637 -47.40 68.46 123.05
N MET A 638 -48.46 69.27 123.12
CA MET A 638 -49.41 69.40 122.00
C MET A 638 -48.75 69.95 120.73
N LYS A 639 -47.74 70.84 120.84
CA LYS A 639 -46.96 71.32 119.68
C LYS A 639 -46.07 70.23 119.10
N GLU A 640 -45.40 69.45 119.94
CA GLU A 640 -44.54 68.34 119.51
C GLU A 640 -45.34 67.21 118.85
N ASP A 641 -46.46 66.81 119.46
CA ASP A 641 -47.37 65.80 118.89
C ASP A 641 -47.90 66.25 117.53
N PHE A 642 -48.23 67.53 117.38
CA PHE A 642 -48.65 68.10 116.08
C PHE A 642 -47.55 68.03 115.02
N VAL A 643 -46.29 68.36 115.36
CA VAL A 643 -45.17 68.29 114.41
C VAL A 643 -44.87 66.85 114.01
N ASN A 644 -44.86 65.93 114.97
CA ASN A 644 -44.60 64.51 114.72
C ASN A 644 -45.67 63.86 113.84
N GLU A 645 -46.95 64.17 114.08
CA GLU A 645 -48.06 63.70 113.22
C GLU A 645 -47.88 64.20 111.78
N LYS A 646 -47.45 65.46 111.59
CA LYS A 646 -47.25 66.04 110.26
C LYS A 646 -46.05 65.44 109.52
N GLU A 647 -44.97 65.12 110.24
CA GLU A 647 -43.82 64.45 109.63
C GLU A 647 -44.19 63.01 109.19
N ARG A 648 -45.04 62.34 109.96
CA ARG A 648 -45.58 61.01 109.61
C ARG A 648 -46.45 61.05 108.36
N GLU A 649 -47.38 62.01 108.26
CA GLU A 649 -48.21 62.24 107.07
C GLU A 649 -47.37 62.51 105.82
N ARG A 650 -46.29 63.30 105.95
CA ARG A 650 -45.37 63.59 104.84
C ARG A 650 -44.64 62.33 104.36
N LYS A 651 -44.06 61.54 105.28
CA LYS A 651 -43.37 60.29 104.93
C LYS A 651 -44.30 59.28 104.28
N GLU A 652 -45.55 59.18 104.74
CA GLU A 652 -46.54 58.31 104.13
C GLU A 652 -46.90 58.75 102.70
N ARG A 653 -47.01 60.07 102.45
CA ARG A 653 -47.23 60.62 101.12
C ARG A 653 -46.06 60.35 100.17
N ASP A 654 -44.84 60.66 100.60
CA ASP A 654 -43.62 60.44 99.81
C ASP A 654 -43.48 58.95 99.44
N SER A 655 -43.78 58.05 100.38
CA SER A 655 -43.76 56.59 100.14
C SER A 655 -44.84 56.14 99.15
N LYS A 656 -46.05 56.72 99.19
CA LYS A 656 -47.12 56.43 98.22
C LYS A 656 -46.74 56.93 96.82
N GLU A 657 -46.17 58.13 96.70
CA GLU A 657 -45.70 58.68 95.43
C GLU A 657 -44.57 57.85 94.81
N GLU A 658 -43.63 57.37 95.63
CA GLU A 658 -42.52 56.53 95.16
C GLU A 658 -43.01 55.15 94.68
N ALA A 659 -43.93 54.52 95.41
CA ALA A 659 -44.55 53.26 94.99
C ALA A 659 -45.32 53.40 93.66
N GLN A 660 -46.01 54.53 93.46
CA GLN A 660 -46.72 54.83 92.22
C GLN A 660 -45.74 54.97 91.03
N ARG A 661 -44.64 55.72 91.20
CA ARG A 661 -43.60 55.87 90.15
C ARG A 661 -42.95 54.55 89.77
N GLU A 662 -42.70 53.67 90.74
CA GLU A 662 -42.11 52.36 90.47
C GLU A 662 -43.07 51.42 89.73
N GLN A 663 -44.37 51.48 90.05
CA GLN A 663 -45.40 50.76 89.31
C GLN A 663 -45.52 51.25 87.85
N GLU A 664 -45.44 52.57 87.64
CA GLU A 664 -45.43 53.17 86.30
C GLU A 664 -44.21 52.75 85.47
N ARG A 665 -43.02 52.71 86.09
CA ARG A 665 -41.78 52.25 85.43
C ARG A 665 -41.92 50.81 84.94
N LYS A 666 -42.43 49.92 85.79
CA LYS A 666 -42.62 48.50 85.44
C LYS A 666 -43.63 48.30 84.31
N GLU A 667 -44.70 49.09 84.26
CA GLU A 667 -45.67 48.98 83.17
C GLU A 667 -45.10 49.52 81.85
N ARG A 668 -44.32 50.61 81.86
CA ARG A 668 -43.59 51.09 80.67
C ARG A 668 -42.63 50.02 80.12
N GLU A 669 -41.80 49.44 80.99
CA GLU A 669 -40.85 48.38 80.62
C GLU A 669 -41.58 47.15 80.07
N ARG A 670 -42.73 46.78 80.65
CA ARG A 670 -43.55 45.65 80.17
C ARG A 670 -44.10 45.89 78.77
N ILE A 671 -44.54 47.10 78.44
CA ILE A 671 -45.00 47.45 77.09
C ILE A 671 -43.81 47.40 76.12
N GLU A 672 -42.71 48.07 76.44
CA GLU A 672 -41.52 48.11 75.58
C GLU A 672 -40.94 46.72 75.30
N ASN A 673 -40.84 45.86 76.32
CA ASN A 673 -40.34 44.49 76.18
C ASN A 673 -41.24 43.64 75.27
N LYS A 674 -42.57 43.74 75.40
CA LYS A 674 -43.50 43.01 74.52
C LYS A 674 -43.38 43.44 73.05
N HIS A 675 -43.12 44.71 72.80
CA HIS A 675 -42.89 45.21 71.45
C HIS A 675 -41.53 44.79 70.89
N ALA A 676 -40.48 44.82 71.71
CA ALA A 676 -39.16 44.33 71.34
C ALA A 676 -39.18 42.84 70.95
N GLU A 677 -39.81 41.99 71.77
CA GLU A 677 -39.98 40.55 71.51
C GLU A 677 -40.71 40.32 70.18
N LYS A 678 -41.81 41.04 69.93
CA LYS A 678 -42.57 40.92 68.67
C LYS A 678 -41.75 41.33 67.44
N ILE A 679 -40.92 42.36 67.54
CA ILE A 679 -40.02 42.79 66.46
C ILE A 679 -38.93 41.74 66.23
N GLU A 680 -38.38 41.19 67.30
CA GLU A 680 -37.33 40.15 67.24
C GLU A 680 -37.86 38.86 66.62
N ASP A 681 -39.06 38.41 66.99
CA ASP A 681 -39.75 37.28 66.38
C ASP A 681 -39.96 37.49 64.87
N MET A 682 -40.39 38.69 64.46
CA MET A 682 -40.58 39.03 63.04
C MET A 682 -39.24 39.04 62.27
N LYS A 683 -38.14 39.49 62.89
CA LYS A 683 -36.79 39.45 62.31
C LYS A 683 -36.30 38.01 62.18
N HIS A 684 -36.44 37.18 63.21
CA HIS A 684 -36.06 35.78 63.16
C HIS A 684 -36.86 34.98 62.13
N ALA A 685 -38.17 35.24 61.99
CA ALA A 685 -38.98 34.63 60.95
C ALA A 685 -38.47 34.98 59.54
N TRP A 686 -38.09 36.24 59.31
CA TRP A 686 -37.52 36.71 58.04
C TRP A 686 -36.15 36.09 57.75
N GLU A 687 -35.24 36.05 58.73
CA GLU A 687 -33.93 35.40 58.58
C GLU A 687 -34.05 33.91 58.24
N LYS A 688 -35.04 33.22 58.83
CA LYS A 688 -35.31 31.82 58.51
C LYS A 688 -35.74 31.66 57.06
N GLN A 689 -36.64 32.52 56.58
CA GLN A 689 -37.11 32.51 55.20
C GLN A 689 -35.98 32.79 54.20
N GLU A 690 -35.10 33.76 54.49
CA GLU A 690 -33.94 34.07 53.65
C GLU A 690 -32.92 32.90 53.60
N LYS A 691 -32.71 32.21 54.73
CA LYS A 691 -31.89 30.98 54.78
C LYS A 691 -32.50 29.85 53.95
N GLU A 692 -33.83 29.71 53.92
CA GLU A 692 -34.51 28.72 53.09
C GLU A 692 -34.35 29.04 51.59
N TRP A 693 -34.52 30.31 51.18
CA TRP A 693 -34.30 30.75 49.80
C TRP A 693 -32.85 30.49 49.33
N THR A 694 -31.87 30.86 50.15
CA THR A 694 -30.46 30.63 49.83
C THR A 694 -30.09 29.15 49.76
N LYS A 695 -30.67 28.31 50.62
CA LYS A 695 -30.49 26.85 50.58
C LYS A 695 -31.08 26.26 49.30
N ALA A 696 -32.33 26.60 48.98
CA ALA A 696 -33.00 26.15 47.76
C ALA A 696 -32.21 26.53 46.49
N ARG A 697 -31.64 27.75 46.45
CA ARG A 697 -30.79 28.21 45.35
C ARG A 697 -29.53 27.36 45.20
N LYS A 698 -28.86 27.02 46.30
CA LYS A 698 -27.66 26.16 46.27
C LYS A 698 -27.98 24.76 45.75
N GLU A 699 -29.01 24.11 46.31
CA GLU A 699 -29.43 22.77 45.90
C GLU A 699 -29.83 22.72 44.42
N GLU A 700 -30.54 23.75 43.94
CA GLU A 700 -30.90 23.89 42.53
C GLU A 700 -29.67 24.07 41.63
N THR A 701 -28.70 24.91 42.03
CA THR A 701 -27.45 25.08 41.26
C THR A 701 -26.62 23.80 41.20
N GLU A 702 -26.53 23.05 42.29
CA GLU A 702 -25.79 21.78 42.35
C GLU A 702 -26.44 20.69 41.50
N ARG A 703 -27.78 20.56 41.55
CA ARG A 703 -28.52 19.62 40.70
C ARG A 703 -28.27 19.91 39.21
N ARG A 704 -28.35 21.19 38.83
CA ARG A 704 -28.14 21.63 37.44
C ARG A 704 -26.69 21.44 36.98
N GLN A 705 -25.70 21.64 37.84
CA GLN A 705 -24.30 21.35 37.53
C GLN A 705 -24.09 19.86 37.22
N LYS A 706 -24.71 18.96 37.98
CA LYS A 706 -24.64 17.52 37.72
C LYS A 706 -25.27 17.14 36.38
N GLU A 707 -26.41 17.73 36.02
CA GLU A 707 -27.10 17.50 34.75
C GLU A 707 -26.29 18.00 33.53
N ASP A 708 -25.66 19.18 33.62
CA ASP A 708 -24.76 19.68 32.56
C ASP A 708 -23.52 18.79 32.44
N GLU A 709 -22.92 18.38 33.56
CA GLU A 709 -21.73 17.52 33.56
C GLU A 709 -22.02 16.14 32.95
N GLU A 710 -23.17 15.54 33.25
CA GLU A 710 -23.63 14.30 32.63
C GLU A 710 -23.84 14.46 31.12
N SER A 711 -24.45 15.57 30.71
CA SER A 711 -24.67 15.89 29.29
C SER A 711 -23.35 16.12 28.53
N ARG A 712 -22.37 16.78 29.16
CA ARG A 712 -20.99 16.92 28.63
C ARG A 712 -20.31 15.57 28.49
N ARG A 713 -20.50 14.69 29.48
CA ARG A 713 -19.93 13.35 29.49
C ARG A 713 -20.44 12.54 28.30
N LYS A 714 -21.74 12.53 28.03
CA LYS A 714 -22.33 11.82 26.88
C LYS A 714 -21.75 12.25 25.54
N ILE A 715 -21.55 13.56 25.32
CA ILE A 715 -20.91 14.04 24.07
C ILE A 715 -19.45 13.61 24.00
N ARG A 716 -18.70 13.70 25.11
CA ARG A 716 -17.30 13.24 25.13
C ARG A 716 -17.19 11.75 24.84
N GLU A 717 -18.05 10.93 25.44
CA GLU A 717 -18.10 9.49 25.18
C GLU A 717 -18.35 9.19 23.69
N LEU A 718 -19.30 9.88 23.05
CA LEU A 718 -19.55 9.76 21.61
C LEU A 718 -18.33 10.18 20.76
N GLN A 719 -17.62 11.24 21.16
CA GLN A 719 -16.41 11.67 20.46
C GLN A 719 -15.26 10.67 20.60
N GLU A 720 -15.05 10.15 21.81
CA GLU A 720 -14.03 9.13 22.09
C GLU A 720 -14.36 7.82 21.36
N GLU A 721 -15.62 7.42 21.30
CA GLU A 721 -16.06 6.25 20.55
C GLU A 721 -15.82 6.43 19.04
N PHE A 722 -16.13 7.60 18.50
CA PHE A 722 -15.86 7.92 17.09
C PHE A 722 -14.37 7.93 16.75
N GLU A 723 -13.51 8.47 17.64
CA GLU A 723 -12.06 8.42 17.43
C GLU A 723 -11.51 6.98 17.51
N ARG A 724 -12.04 6.15 18.42
CA ARG A 724 -11.72 4.72 18.46
C ARG A 724 -12.11 4.03 17.16
N GLU A 725 -13.32 4.25 16.66
CA GLU A 725 -13.77 3.71 15.37
C GLU A 725 -12.89 4.18 14.20
N LYS A 726 -12.46 5.45 14.16
CA LYS A 726 -11.53 5.97 13.16
C LYS A 726 -10.18 5.24 13.19
N GLU A 727 -9.63 5.02 14.39
CA GLU A 727 -8.36 4.30 14.56
C GLU A 727 -8.48 2.80 14.22
N GLU A 728 -9.58 2.15 14.62
CA GLU A 728 -9.88 0.77 14.23
C GLU A 728 -10.06 0.63 12.72
N GLU A 729 -10.77 1.55 12.08
CA GLU A 729 -10.94 1.57 10.62
C GLU A 729 -9.60 1.79 9.90
N LYS A 730 -8.71 2.65 10.41
CA LYS A 730 -7.34 2.79 9.88
C LYS A 730 -6.55 1.49 9.96
N LYS A 731 -6.59 0.80 11.11
CA LYS A 731 -5.92 -0.49 11.30
C LYS A 731 -6.50 -1.55 10.38
N ARG A 732 -7.82 -1.61 10.25
CA ARG A 732 -8.52 -2.53 9.35
C ARG A 732 -8.15 -2.29 7.90
N ARG A 733 -8.12 -1.03 7.45
CA ARG A 733 -7.66 -0.66 6.10
C ARG A 733 -6.25 -1.14 5.82
N LYS A 734 -5.33 -0.92 6.77
CA LYS A 734 -3.94 -1.37 6.63
C LYS A 734 -3.88 -2.89 6.43
N LYS A 735 -4.60 -3.65 7.27
CA LYS A 735 -4.67 -5.11 7.16
C LYS A 735 -5.31 -5.57 5.85
N GLU A 736 -6.43 -4.97 5.45
CA GLU A 736 -7.10 -5.30 4.17
C GLU A 736 -6.20 -4.99 2.96
N ASP A 737 -5.42 -3.91 2.99
CA ASP A 737 -4.47 -3.58 1.93
C ASP A 737 -3.31 -4.60 1.89
N GLU A 738 -2.80 -5.05 3.04
CA GLU A 738 -1.80 -6.13 3.14
C GLU A 738 -2.36 -7.45 2.58
N ASP A 739 -3.56 -7.86 3.01
CA ASP A 739 -4.24 -9.09 2.53
C ASP A 739 -4.52 -9.03 1.01
N ARG A 740 -4.95 -7.87 0.49
CA ARG A 740 -5.17 -7.65 -0.95
C ARG A 740 -3.87 -7.70 -1.75
N GLU A 741 -2.76 -7.19 -1.22
CA GLU A 741 -1.46 -7.24 -1.88
C GLU A 741 -0.97 -8.69 -1.99
N GLU A 742 -1.13 -9.49 -0.93
CA GLU A 742 -0.83 -10.92 -0.94
C GLU A 742 -1.72 -11.69 -1.93
N GLU A 743 -3.03 -11.43 -1.95
CA GLU A 743 -3.95 -12.06 -2.90
C GLU A 743 -3.60 -11.70 -4.34
N HIS A 744 -3.29 -10.43 -4.61
CA HIS A 744 -2.86 -9.96 -5.93
C HIS A 744 -1.56 -10.63 -6.38
N LYS A 745 -0.57 -10.77 -5.48
CA LYS A 745 0.68 -11.51 -5.77
C LYS A 745 0.40 -12.97 -6.11
N ARG A 746 -0.51 -13.63 -5.38
CA ARG A 746 -0.89 -15.03 -5.66
C ARG A 746 -1.55 -15.18 -7.03
N LYS A 747 -2.55 -14.34 -7.33
CA LYS A 747 -3.25 -14.36 -8.63
C LYS A 747 -2.32 -14.06 -9.81
N LEU A 748 -1.42 -13.08 -9.64
CA LEU A 748 -0.42 -12.76 -10.66
C LEU A 748 0.46 -13.97 -10.97
N LYS A 749 0.92 -14.67 -9.94
CA LYS A 749 1.74 -15.87 -10.09
C LYS A 749 0.98 -17.01 -10.78
N GLU A 750 -0.27 -17.26 -10.41
CA GLU A 750 -1.13 -18.26 -11.06
C GLU A 750 -1.31 -17.97 -12.56
N MET A 751 -1.57 -16.71 -12.89
CA MET A 751 -1.69 -16.24 -14.27
C MET A 751 -0.37 -16.38 -15.05
N GLU A 752 0.76 -15.99 -14.47
CA GLU A 752 2.10 -16.16 -15.07
C GLU A 752 2.40 -17.63 -15.38
N GLU A 753 2.09 -18.53 -14.45
CA GLU A 753 2.24 -19.98 -14.64
C GLU A 753 1.33 -20.51 -15.76
N GLN A 754 0.11 -19.97 -15.90
CA GLN A 754 -0.81 -20.36 -16.96
C GLN A 754 -0.32 -19.88 -18.34
N ASN A 755 0.10 -18.62 -18.46
CA ASN A 755 0.67 -18.08 -19.70
C ASN A 755 1.94 -18.84 -20.13
N GLN A 756 2.81 -19.17 -19.17
CA GLN A 756 3.99 -19.98 -19.44
C GLN A 756 3.63 -21.36 -20.02
N LYS A 757 2.60 -22.03 -19.47
CA LYS A 757 2.10 -23.30 -20.01
C LYS A 757 1.55 -23.16 -21.43
N GLU A 758 0.83 -22.07 -21.72
CA GLU A 758 0.30 -21.83 -23.07
C GLU A 758 1.41 -21.58 -24.09
N ILE A 759 2.44 -20.80 -23.74
CA ILE A 759 3.63 -20.60 -24.58
C ILE A 759 4.36 -21.93 -24.82
N GLU A 760 4.52 -22.76 -23.79
CA GLU A 760 5.15 -24.09 -23.92
C GLU A 760 4.34 -25.02 -24.82
N MET A 761 3.00 -25.04 -24.70
CA MET A 761 2.13 -25.80 -25.60
C MET A 761 2.26 -25.33 -27.05
N LEU A 762 2.37 -24.01 -27.26
CA LEU A 762 2.57 -23.43 -28.59
C LEU A 762 3.88 -23.90 -29.20
N ILE A 763 5.00 -23.76 -28.47
CA ILE A 763 6.32 -24.21 -28.93
C ILE A 763 6.29 -25.69 -29.28
N LYS A 764 5.73 -26.52 -28.40
CA LYS A 764 5.64 -27.97 -28.61
C LYS A 764 4.84 -28.33 -29.87
N LYS A 765 3.73 -27.65 -30.13
CA LYS A 765 2.94 -27.85 -31.36
C LYS A 765 3.79 -27.59 -32.61
N TYR A 766 4.57 -26.51 -32.62
CA TYR A 766 5.44 -26.20 -33.75
C TYR A 766 6.63 -27.15 -33.89
N GLU A 767 7.20 -27.60 -32.77
CA GLU A 767 8.24 -28.63 -32.74
C GLU A 767 7.74 -29.95 -33.32
N ASP A 768 6.53 -30.38 -32.94
CA ASP A 768 5.90 -31.60 -33.46
C ASP A 768 5.63 -31.50 -34.97
N GLU A 769 5.15 -30.35 -35.46
CA GLU A 769 4.98 -30.12 -36.89
C GLU A 769 6.32 -30.08 -37.66
N ALA A 770 7.35 -29.44 -37.08
CA ALA A 770 8.69 -29.38 -37.66
C ALA A 770 9.31 -30.77 -37.73
N ARG A 771 9.14 -31.58 -36.68
CA ARG A 771 9.58 -32.97 -36.62
C ARG A 771 8.89 -33.82 -37.68
N LYS A 772 7.57 -33.70 -37.85
CA LYS A 772 6.82 -34.43 -38.88
C LYS A 772 7.33 -34.10 -40.29
N LYS A 773 7.58 -32.83 -40.59
CA LYS A 773 8.17 -32.40 -41.87
C LYS A 773 9.63 -32.83 -42.04
N ALA A 774 10.41 -32.86 -40.95
CA ALA A 774 11.78 -33.34 -40.97
C ALA A 774 11.85 -34.86 -41.15
N GLU A 775 10.90 -35.63 -40.62
CA GLU A 775 10.77 -37.07 -40.84
C GLU A 775 10.37 -37.38 -42.30
N GLU A 776 9.44 -36.61 -42.88
CA GLU A 776 9.15 -36.65 -44.33
C GLU A 776 10.40 -36.35 -45.18
N LYS A 777 11.26 -35.42 -44.72
CA LYS A 777 12.51 -35.03 -45.38
C LYS A 777 13.66 -36.03 -45.16
N ASN A 778 13.81 -36.63 -43.99
CA ASN A 778 14.85 -37.63 -43.73
C ASN A 778 14.57 -38.92 -44.50
N GLY A 779 13.30 -39.31 -44.67
CA GLY A 779 12.92 -40.36 -45.63
C GLY A 779 13.30 -40.01 -47.08
N PHE A 780 13.36 -38.71 -47.41
CA PHE A 780 13.84 -38.21 -48.71
C PHE A 780 15.37 -38.07 -48.78
N LEU A 781 16.08 -37.74 -47.70
CA LEU A 781 17.53 -37.53 -47.70
C LEU A 781 18.33 -38.83 -47.49
N GLU A 782 17.87 -39.76 -46.64
CA GLU A 782 18.54 -41.06 -46.45
C GLU A 782 18.55 -41.91 -47.72
N LYS A 783 17.54 -41.76 -48.59
CA LYS A 783 17.47 -42.42 -49.90
C LYS A 783 18.51 -41.92 -50.92
N PHE A 784 19.08 -40.72 -50.72
CA PHE A 784 19.94 -40.07 -51.71
C PHE A 784 21.36 -39.75 -51.20
N LYS A 785 21.62 -39.86 -49.89
CA LYS A 785 22.92 -39.55 -49.29
C LYS A 785 24.05 -40.51 -49.69
N ALA A 786 23.80 -41.82 -49.67
CA ALA A 786 24.81 -42.82 -50.08
C ALA A 786 25.17 -42.80 -51.59
N PRO A 787 24.21 -42.57 -52.52
CA PRO A 787 24.50 -42.33 -53.93
C PRO A 787 25.34 -41.06 -54.22
N ILE A 788 25.06 -39.96 -53.51
CA ILE A 788 25.78 -38.68 -53.69
C ILE A 788 27.23 -38.78 -53.20
N GLU A 789 27.47 -39.44 -52.07
CA GLU A 789 28.84 -39.71 -51.57
C GLU A 789 29.62 -40.69 -52.46
N ALA A 790 28.93 -41.64 -53.13
CA ALA A 790 29.55 -42.54 -54.11
C ALA A 790 29.91 -41.82 -55.43
N LEU A 791 29.07 -40.89 -55.90
CA LEU A 791 29.34 -40.05 -57.07
C LEU A 791 30.55 -39.13 -56.87
N GLN A 792 30.69 -38.51 -55.68
CA GLN A 792 31.87 -37.69 -55.38
C GLN A 792 33.18 -38.49 -55.36
N LYS A 793 33.13 -39.78 -55.01
CA LYS A 793 34.30 -40.69 -55.11
C LYS A 793 34.61 -41.14 -56.53
N CYS A 794 33.62 -41.27 -57.41
CA CYS A 794 33.83 -41.68 -58.80
C CYS A 794 34.24 -40.54 -59.74
N VAL A 795 34.10 -39.27 -59.35
CA VAL A 795 34.56 -38.11 -60.12
C VAL A 795 36.03 -37.75 -59.81
N LEU A 796 36.60 -38.27 -58.72
CA LEU A 796 37.99 -38.06 -58.29
C LEU A 796 38.98 -39.16 -58.74
N LEU A 797 38.50 -40.16 -59.49
CA LEU A 797 39.28 -41.19 -60.18
C LEU A 797 39.03 -41.05 -61.68
#